data_AF-A0A1Y3DVW9-F1
#
_entry.id   AF-A0A1Y3DVW9-F1
#
_cell.length_a   1.000
_cell.length_b   1.000
_cell.length_c   1.000
_cell.angle_alpha   90.00
_cell.angle_beta   90.00
_cell.angle_gamma   90.00
#
_symmetry.space_group_name_H-M   'P 1'
#
loop_
_entity.id
_entity.type
_entity.pdbx_description
1 polymer ?
#
loop_
_entity_poly.entity_id
_entity_poly.type
_entity_poly.pdbx_seq_one_letter_code
_entity_poly.pdbx_strand_id
1 'polypeptide(L)'
;MKKGRTTPHLLVLLLWSFVWSFFLICNRASCFRYGSSEAKGVLTIGRKRSGFRNRKKVFVLQNYGKEFSERVKKLNHLSNFLKIDAYPSSFIKRTIKIDELKRKYEHLENGEKDDKERYVIYGRVTVKRNDGMFLNVQDDGGTVQIYVDAHLALKGASKWKGKRNDCLESQGENEQGKKNTCPDAEQNRISCSHGDGNATHEGESQFPLGKEGEIPHKENSIRVRKIIEVGDFIAIKGFVRKSQRGEITLHAEEIFLLAKSLHPLPDKYKGMKDVEYKYRKRYLDFLINKEEKEKILTRFYVIQEIRKFLLKKKYTEVDTPILQSIAGGASAKPFETLLNSLNLVLYLRIAPELYLKKLIISGISEQIFEFSKCFRNEGLSTIHNPEFTLLEIYKAYSNYKYMITFVEKLIKSVSKKISLRSSDDKSLLYENKWKKISFMKILKDYTCVDFLNLSFDEAYNEAKKLNVTFDQGKEYLNWGLVTEEVFKRKVEPFLDKHPIHIYHLPAETSPLAKTLSKNKRLSERFETYIGKMEIANGYSEEANPLMQERKFISQYTLKHKKREDRSIHYTDGFTPPDDARSDDNRGDPNHGNIPSGQEFPKGPEQIKSKMQHMENDHHEIDYDYVTALAHGLPPTGGLGIGIDRLCMLLTNSSSIKNVLPFPIIKPH
;
A
#
# COMPACT_ATOMS: atom_id res chain seq x y z
N MET A 1 -11.50 64.26 -20.39
CA MET A 1 -11.90 64.17 -21.82
C MET A 1 -12.67 62.87 -22.05
N LYS A 2 -13.52 62.89 -23.09
CA LYS A 2 -14.63 61.99 -23.43
C LYS A 2 -14.30 60.49 -23.62
N LYS A 3 -15.32 59.66 -23.33
CA LYS A 3 -15.82 58.43 -24.02
C LYS A 3 -14.84 57.23 -24.17
N GLY A 4 -15.25 55.97 -24.03
CA GLY A 4 -16.59 55.40 -24.11
C GLY A 4 -16.71 53.97 -23.55
N ARG A 5 -17.98 53.61 -23.32
CA ARG A 5 -18.47 52.31 -22.84
C ARG A 5 -18.61 51.32 -24.00
N THR A 6 -18.26 50.06 -23.75
CA THR A 6 -18.88 48.89 -24.40
C THR A 6 -19.11 47.78 -23.37
N THR A 7 -20.31 47.23 -23.40
CA THR A 7 -21.00 46.32 -22.47
C THR A 7 -20.50 44.87 -22.47
N PRO A 8 -20.48 44.14 -21.34
CA PRO A 8 -20.32 42.69 -21.31
C PRO A 8 -21.62 41.98 -20.89
N HIS A 9 -22.72 42.19 -21.63
CA HIS A 9 -23.99 41.48 -21.35
C HIS A 9 -24.34 40.38 -22.37
N LEU A 10 -23.58 40.23 -23.46
CA LEU A 10 -23.80 39.15 -24.43
C LEU A 10 -23.01 37.87 -24.12
N LEU A 11 -21.87 37.96 -23.43
CA LEU A 11 -21.01 36.80 -23.15
C LEU A 11 -21.56 35.91 -22.02
N VAL A 12 -22.30 36.51 -21.08
CA VAL A 12 -22.88 35.79 -19.92
C VAL A 12 -24.15 35.01 -20.30
N LEU A 13 -24.89 35.47 -21.32
CA LEU A 13 -26.09 34.77 -21.82
C LEU A 13 -25.75 33.55 -22.69
N LEU A 14 -24.63 33.57 -23.41
CA LEU A 14 -24.16 32.41 -24.20
C LEU A 14 -23.54 31.30 -23.34
N LEU A 15 -23.03 31.63 -22.15
CA LEU A 15 -22.52 30.64 -21.18
C LEU A 15 -23.65 29.91 -20.43
N TRP A 16 -24.85 30.49 -20.34
CA TRP A 16 -26.00 29.84 -19.71
C TRP A 16 -26.75 28.85 -20.63
N SER A 17 -26.67 29.00 -21.96
CA SER A 17 -27.30 28.04 -22.89
C SER A 17 -26.49 26.74 -23.09
N PHE A 18 -25.19 26.75 -22.78
CA PHE A 18 -24.34 25.56 -22.85
C PHE A 18 -24.46 24.65 -21.61
N VAL A 19 -24.77 25.22 -20.45
CA VAL A 19 -24.91 24.47 -19.18
C VAL A 19 -26.24 23.69 -19.10
N TRP A 20 -27.29 24.17 -19.76
CA TRP A 20 -28.58 23.46 -19.81
C TRP A 20 -28.63 22.31 -20.83
N SER A 21 -27.83 22.40 -21.91
CA SER A 21 -27.68 21.35 -22.91
C SER A 21 -26.96 20.11 -22.39
N PHE A 22 -26.13 20.25 -21.34
CA PHE A 22 -25.43 19.12 -20.70
C PHE A 22 -26.28 18.39 -19.64
N PHE A 23 -27.33 19.03 -19.12
CA PHE A 23 -28.21 18.42 -18.10
C PHE A 23 -29.31 17.52 -18.70
N LEU A 24 -29.60 17.64 -20.00
CA LEU A 24 -30.61 16.82 -20.69
C LEU A 24 -30.07 15.52 -21.33
N ILE A 25 -28.75 15.28 -21.28
CA ILE A 25 -28.12 14.05 -21.79
C ILE A 25 -27.71 13.08 -20.64
N CYS A 26 -27.76 13.53 -19.38
CA CYS A 26 -27.37 12.71 -18.21
C CYS A 26 -28.53 12.09 -17.43
N ASN A 27 -29.73 11.94 -18.02
CA ASN A 27 -30.86 11.22 -17.41
C ASN A 27 -31.19 9.91 -18.14
N ARG A 28 -30.17 9.07 -18.33
CA ARG A 28 -30.37 7.61 -18.39
C ARG A 28 -29.58 6.99 -17.25
N ALA A 29 -30.28 6.74 -16.14
CA ALA A 29 -29.85 5.76 -15.16
C ALA A 29 -29.61 4.44 -15.90
N SER A 30 -28.34 4.15 -16.18
CA SER A 30 -27.91 2.88 -16.75
C SER A 30 -28.04 1.81 -15.67
N CYS A 31 -29.25 1.29 -15.52
CA CYS A 31 -29.45 -0.05 -14.96
C CYS A 31 -28.71 -1.03 -15.88
N PHE A 32 -27.53 -1.47 -15.45
CA PHE A 32 -26.82 -2.57 -16.09
C PHE A 32 -27.69 -3.83 -16.01
N ARG A 33 -28.37 -4.14 -17.11
CA ARG A 33 -29.04 -5.43 -17.31
C ARG A 33 -27.97 -6.49 -17.56
N TYR A 34 -27.87 -7.48 -16.67
CA TYR A 34 -27.13 -8.71 -16.96
C TYR A 34 -27.95 -9.58 -17.91
N GLY A 35 -27.58 -9.58 -19.19
CA GLY A 35 -28.12 -10.50 -20.19
C GLY A 35 -27.26 -11.74 -20.30
N SER A 36 -27.82 -12.90 -19.92
CA SER A 36 -27.37 -14.21 -20.37
C SER A 36 -28.24 -14.63 -21.55
N SER A 37 -27.73 -14.52 -22.77
CA SER A 37 -28.31 -15.21 -23.92
C SER A 37 -27.22 -15.52 -24.94
N GLU A 38 -26.78 -16.77 -24.95
CA GLU A 38 -26.24 -17.39 -26.15
C GLU A 38 -27.37 -17.47 -27.17
N ALA A 39 -27.15 -16.95 -28.37
CA ALA A 39 -27.95 -17.27 -29.54
C ALA A 39 -27.02 -17.47 -30.73
N LYS A 40 -27.07 -18.70 -31.26
CA LYS A 40 -26.46 -19.14 -32.51
C LYS A 40 -27.04 -18.33 -33.67
N GLY A 41 -26.18 -17.93 -34.61
CA GLY A 41 -26.59 -17.27 -35.85
C GLY A 41 -25.40 -17.16 -36.79
N VAL A 42 -25.33 -18.10 -37.74
CA VAL A 42 -24.40 -18.10 -38.87
C VAL A 42 -24.79 -16.96 -39.81
N LEU A 43 -23.86 -16.06 -40.10
CA LEU A 43 -23.85 -15.27 -41.34
C LEU A 43 -22.42 -14.84 -41.66
N THR A 44 -21.81 -15.59 -42.58
CA THR A 44 -20.52 -15.31 -43.20
C THR A 44 -20.66 -14.17 -44.20
N ILE A 45 -20.06 -13.02 -43.90
CA ILE A 45 -19.59 -12.07 -44.92
C ILE A 45 -18.16 -11.66 -44.54
N GLY A 46 -17.22 -12.05 -45.39
CA GLY A 46 -15.79 -11.87 -45.18
C GLY A 46 -15.34 -10.43 -45.33
N ARG A 47 -14.54 -9.96 -44.37
CA ARG A 47 -13.53 -8.92 -44.60
C ARG A 47 -12.32 -9.21 -43.72
N LYS A 48 -11.22 -9.61 -44.37
CA LYS A 48 -9.89 -9.77 -43.79
C LYS A 48 -9.51 -8.46 -43.07
N ARG A 49 -9.37 -8.50 -41.74
CA ARG A 49 -8.62 -7.50 -40.97
C ARG A 49 -7.63 -8.21 -40.06
N SER A 50 -6.40 -7.75 -40.19
CA SER A 50 -5.16 -8.18 -39.53
C SER A 50 -5.32 -8.44 -38.03
N GLY A 51 -4.70 -9.52 -37.56
CA GLY A 51 -4.77 -9.99 -36.19
C GLY A 51 -4.27 -8.99 -35.16
N PHE A 52 -5.21 -8.30 -34.52
CA PHE A 52 -5.12 -8.04 -33.09
C PHE A 52 -5.84 -9.19 -32.39
N ARG A 53 -5.11 -10.05 -31.67
CA ARG A 53 -5.71 -10.93 -30.66
C ARG A 53 -6.40 -10.03 -29.64
N ASN A 54 -7.69 -9.78 -29.82
CA ASN A 54 -8.58 -9.38 -28.75
C ASN A 54 -8.43 -10.46 -27.67
N ARG A 55 -7.58 -10.23 -26.67
CA ARG A 55 -7.73 -10.90 -25.38
C ARG A 55 -9.12 -10.48 -24.92
N LYS A 56 -10.15 -11.29 -25.22
CA LYS A 56 -11.46 -11.16 -24.57
C LYS A 56 -11.12 -10.98 -23.10
N LYS A 57 -11.54 -9.85 -22.50
CA LYS A 57 -11.48 -9.70 -21.04
C LYS A 57 -12.33 -10.85 -20.51
N VAL A 58 -11.70 -11.97 -20.20
CA VAL A 58 -12.37 -13.08 -19.53
C VAL A 58 -12.84 -12.46 -18.24
N PHE A 59 -14.14 -12.30 -18.09
CA PHE A 59 -14.71 -11.80 -16.86
C PHE A 59 -14.35 -12.84 -15.80
N VAL A 60 -13.32 -12.55 -15.00
CA VAL A 60 -12.68 -13.52 -14.08
C VAL A 60 -13.73 -14.22 -13.20
N LEU A 61 -14.82 -13.51 -12.91
CA LEU A 61 -15.93 -13.95 -12.06
C LEU A 61 -16.81 -15.07 -12.66
N GLN A 62 -16.80 -15.33 -13.97
CA GLN A 62 -17.64 -16.40 -14.56
C GLN A 62 -17.15 -17.82 -14.23
N ASN A 63 -15.90 -17.99 -13.81
CA ASN A 63 -15.30 -19.31 -13.55
C ASN A 63 -15.52 -19.84 -12.12
N TYR A 64 -16.36 -19.19 -11.30
CA TYR A 64 -16.48 -19.52 -9.88
C TYR A 64 -17.57 -20.54 -9.52
N GLY A 65 -18.06 -21.28 -10.51
CA GLY A 65 -18.92 -22.43 -10.30
C GLY A 65 -20.34 -22.08 -9.81
N LYS A 66 -21.04 -23.12 -9.33
CA LYS A 66 -22.48 -23.10 -9.06
C LYS A 66 -22.89 -22.07 -7.99
N GLU A 67 -22.11 -21.95 -6.90
CA GLU A 67 -22.46 -21.05 -5.79
C GLU A 67 -22.43 -19.57 -6.18
N PHE A 68 -21.44 -19.16 -6.97
CA PHE A 68 -21.38 -17.79 -7.49
C PHE A 68 -22.61 -17.48 -8.34
N SER A 69 -22.98 -18.38 -9.25
CA SER A 69 -24.16 -18.24 -10.11
C SER A 69 -25.46 -18.11 -9.31
N GLU A 70 -25.63 -18.89 -8.23
CA GLU A 70 -26.79 -18.77 -7.35
C GLU A 70 -26.83 -17.42 -6.60
N ARG A 71 -25.69 -16.93 -6.14
CA ARG A 71 -25.59 -15.59 -5.50
C ARG A 71 -25.92 -14.46 -6.49
N VAL A 72 -25.50 -14.59 -7.75
CA VAL A 72 -25.85 -13.66 -8.83
C VAL A 72 -27.35 -13.70 -9.15
N LYS A 73 -27.99 -14.88 -9.18
CA LYS A 73 -29.45 -14.98 -9.31
C LYS A 73 -30.17 -14.24 -8.20
N LYS A 74 -29.72 -14.38 -6.95
CA LYS A 74 -30.28 -13.63 -5.80
C LYS A 74 -30.08 -12.12 -5.93
N LEU A 75 -28.91 -11.68 -6.40
CA LEU A 75 -28.64 -10.27 -6.66
C LEU A 75 -29.58 -9.71 -7.74
N ASN A 76 -29.74 -10.42 -8.86
CA ASN A 76 -30.67 -10.04 -9.91
C ASN A 76 -32.12 -10.02 -9.41
N HIS A 77 -32.49 -10.95 -8.53
CA HIS A 77 -33.82 -10.95 -7.92
C HIS A 77 -34.08 -9.71 -7.06
N LEU A 78 -33.10 -9.32 -6.23
CA LEU A 78 -33.16 -8.10 -5.41
C LEU A 78 -33.32 -6.84 -6.26
N SER A 79 -32.53 -6.71 -7.32
CA SER A 79 -32.55 -5.54 -8.20
C SER A 79 -33.81 -5.49 -9.06
N ASN A 80 -34.10 -6.56 -9.81
CA ASN A 80 -35.09 -6.51 -10.90
C ASN A 80 -36.53 -6.63 -10.39
N PHE A 81 -36.77 -7.42 -9.33
CA PHE A 81 -38.13 -7.70 -8.85
C PHE A 81 -38.48 -6.91 -7.60
N LEU A 82 -37.52 -6.78 -6.67
CA LEU A 82 -37.76 -6.11 -5.38
C LEU A 82 -37.36 -4.63 -5.38
N LYS A 83 -36.65 -4.17 -6.41
CA LYS A 83 -36.05 -2.83 -6.50
C LYS A 83 -35.25 -2.46 -5.23
N ILE A 84 -34.61 -3.47 -4.62
CA ILE A 84 -33.72 -3.30 -3.49
C ILE A 84 -32.31 -3.15 -4.05
N ASP A 85 -31.69 -2.01 -3.79
CA ASP A 85 -30.28 -1.82 -4.05
C ASP A 85 -29.46 -2.64 -3.04
N ALA A 86 -28.69 -3.59 -3.56
CA ALA A 86 -27.81 -4.46 -2.76
C ALA A 86 -26.45 -3.81 -2.45
N TYR A 87 -26.16 -2.64 -3.02
CA TYR A 87 -24.94 -1.86 -2.85
C TYR A 87 -25.27 -0.36 -2.65
N PRO A 88 -26.09 -0.04 -1.65
CA PRO A 88 -26.61 1.31 -1.49
C PRO A 88 -25.54 2.33 -1.06
N SER A 89 -25.69 3.56 -1.54
CA SER A 89 -24.77 4.68 -1.24
C SER A 89 -25.08 5.41 0.07
N SER A 90 -26.36 5.57 0.40
CA SER A 90 -26.81 5.95 1.75
C SER A 90 -27.07 4.69 2.58
N PHE A 91 -27.26 4.79 3.89
CA PHE A 91 -27.84 3.72 4.73
C PHE A 91 -28.21 4.24 6.12
N ILE A 92 -29.06 3.51 6.85
CA ILE A 92 -29.47 3.85 8.23
C ILE A 92 -28.24 4.04 9.12
N LYS A 93 -28.16 5.14 9.89
CA LYS A 93 -27.00 5.50 10.71
C LYS A 93 -26.78 4.54 11.89
N ARG A 94 -25.52 4.14 12.09
CA ARG A 94 -25.07 3.30 13.20
C ARG A 94 -25.27 4.02 14.52
N THR A 95 -25.80 3.32 15.52
CA THR A 95 -25.93 3.89 16.87
C THR A 95 -24.84 3.42 17.81
N ILE A 96 -24.28 2.21 17.63
CA ILE A 96 -23.29 1.63 18.55
C ILE A 96 -22.37 0.60 17.88
N LYS A 97 -21.14 0.45 18.38
CA LYS A 97 -20.21 -0.64 17.99
C LYS A 97 -20.53 -1.95 18.72
N ILE A 98 -20.14 -3.09 18.15
CA ILE A 98 -20.53 -4.39 18.71
C ILE A 98 -19.88 -4.64 20.09
N ASP A 99 -18.63 -4.23 20.28
CA ASP A 99 -17.90 -4.36 21.55
C ASP A 99 -18.48 -3.45 22.64
N GLU A 100 -18.87 -2.22 22.28
CA GLU A 100 -19.57 -1.29 23.17
C GLU A 100 -20.96 -1.82 23.57
N LEU A 101 -21.72 -2.36 22.61
CA LEU A 101 -23.02 -2.98 22.87
C LEU A 101 -22.89 -4.12 23.87
N LYS A 102 -21.87 -4.98 23.69
CA LYS A 102 -21.61 -6.10 24.59
C LYS A 102 -21.26 -5.64 26.00
N ARG A 103 -20.40 -4.63 26.14
CA ARG A 103 -20.04 -4.06 27.45
C ARG A 103 -21.25 -3.40 28.13
N LYS A 104 -22.06 -2.63 27.37
CA LYS A 104 -23.26 -1.96 27.92
C LYS A 104 -24.22 -2.99 28.53
N TYR A 105 -24.34 -4.18 27.95
CA TYR A 105 -25.33 -5.20 28.33
C TYR A 105 -24.75 -6.44 29.00
N GLU A 106 -23.50 -6.39 29.45
CA GLU A 106 -22.86 -7.53 30.12
C GLU A 106 -23.61 -7.95 31.41
N HIS A 107 -24.17 -6.95 32.09
CA HIS A 107 -24.93 -7.07 33.33
C HIS A 107 -26.30 -7.76 33.21
N LEU A 108 -26.84 -7.95 32.01
CA LEU A 108 -28.13 -8.62 31.82
C LEU A 108 -28.11 -10.05 32.38
N GLU A 109 -29.20 -10.51 32.95
CA GLU A 109 -29.38 -11.89 33.39
C GLU A 109 -29.72 -12.81 32.21
N ASN A 110 -29.51 -14.13 32.37
CA ASN A 110 -29.77 -15.09 31.30
C ASN A 110 -31.27 -15.17 31.00
N GLY A 111 -31.65 -14.96 29.74
CA GLY A 111 -33.05 -14.93 29.31
C GLY A 111 -33.70 -13.55 29.38
N GLU A 112 -33.03 -12.56 29.99
CA GLU A 112 -33.51 -11.18 30.07
C GLU A 112 -33.48 -10.49 28.70
N LYS A 113 -34.42 -9.57 28.48
CA LYS A 113 -34.48 -8.69 27.31
C LYS A 113 -34.59 -7.24 27.72
N ASP A 114 -33.90 -6.37 27.01
CA ASP A 114 -34.11 -4.93 27.03
C ASP A 114 -34.74 -4.52 25.70
N ASP A 115 -36.05 -4.31 25.71
CA ASP A 115 -36.85 -3.84 24.59
C ASP A 115 -37.17 -2.34 24.65
N LYS A 116 -36.50 -1.56 25.53
CA LYS A 116 -36.70 -0.10 25.62
C LYS A 116 -35.90 0.63 24.56
N GLU A 117 -34.65 0.24 24.34
CA GLU A 117 -33.77 0.88 23.37
C GLU A 117 -33.71 0.10 22.04
N ARG A 118 -33.41 0.82 20.95
CA ARG A 118 -33.14 0.23 19.63
C ARG A 118 -31.77 0.62 19.15
N TYR A 119 -31.02 -0.38 18.73
CA TYR A 119 -29.67 -0.21 18.22
C TYR A 119 -29.59 -0.54 16.75
N VAL A 120 -28.79 0.25 16.05
CA VAL A 120 -28.37 0.00 14.69
C VAL A 120 -26.90 -0.40 14.70
N ILE A 121 -26.62 -1.63 14.31
CA ILE A 121 -25.27 -2.14 14.12
C ILE A 121 -25.03 -2.53 12.67
N TYR A 122 -23.77 -2.54 12.25
CA TYR A 122 -23.35 -3.04 10.95
C TYR A 122 -22.38 -4.18 11.12
N GLY A 123 -22.34 -5.08 10.14
CA GLY A 123 -21.23 -6.01 10.05
C GLY A 123 -21.41 -7.03 8.94
N ARG A 124 -20.39 -7.89 8.84
CA ARG A 124 -20.37 -9.03 7.94
C ARG A 124 -21.04 -10.23 8.61
N VAL A 125 -21.91 -10.93 7.90
CA VAL A 125 -22.44 -12.23 8.31
C VAL A 125 -21.33 -13.27 8.20
N THR A 126 -20.93 -13.86 9.32
CA THR A 126 -19.84 -14.84 9.40
C THR A 126 -20.34 -16.26 9.58
N VAL A 127 -21.51 -16.42 10.21
CA VAL A 127 -22.15 -17.72 10.45
C VAL A 127 -23.65 -17.56 10.24
N LYS A 128 -24.28 -18.59 9.66
CA LYS A 128 -25.73 -18.73 9.51
C LYS A 128 -26.13 -20.10 10.04
N ARG A 129 -27.06 -20.16 11.00
CA ARG A 129 -27.53 -21.41 11.64
C ARG A 129 -29.06 -21.50 11.58
N ASN A 130 -29.60 -22.71 11.71
CA ASN A 130 -31.04 -22.99 11.80
C ASN A 130 -31.83 -22.28 10.69
N ASP A 131 -31.42 -22.50 9.44
CA ASP A 131 -31.99 -21.87 8.24
C ASP A 131 -32.05 -20.32 8.32
N GLY A 132 -31.07 -19.70 8.98
CA GLY A 132 -30.98 -18.24 9.13
C GLY A 132 -31.76 -17.66 10.30
N MET A 133 -32.30 -18.48 11.19
CA MET A 133 -32.86 -18.00 12.47
C MET A 133 -31.80 -17.31 13.34
N PHE A 134 -30.57 -17.79 13.30
CA PHE A 134 -29.44 -17.17 13.98
C PHE A 134 -28.34 -16.81 12.99
N LEU A 135 -27.86 -15.56 13.07
CA LEU A 135 -26.69 -15.07 12.34
C LEU A 135 -25.62 -14.62 13.32
N ASN A 136 -24.35 -14.83 13.01
CA ASN A 136 -23.27 -14.13 13.69
C ASN A 136 -22.79 -12.99 12.81
N VAL A 137 -22.88 -11.76 13.33
CA VAL A 137 -22.46 -10.55 12.62
C VAL A 137 -21.20 -10.00 13.26
N GLN A 138 -20.21 -9.71 12.43
CA GLN A 138 -18.89 -9.24 12.84
C GLN A 138 -18.61 -7.85 12.28
N ASP A 139 -18.14 -6.96 13.13
CA ASP A 139 -17.49 -5.70 12.74
C ASP A 139 -15.98 -5.74 13.10
N ASP A 140 -15.34 -4.58 13.14
CA ASP A 140 -13.96 -4.41 13.56
C ASP A 140 -13.74 -4.57 15.07
N GLY A 141 -14.76 -4.34 15.90
CA GLY A 141 -14.70 -4.43 17.37
C GLY A 141 -15.02 -5.82 17.93
N GLY A 142 -15.88 -6.60 17.27
CA GLY A 142 -16.26 -7.91 17.76
C GLY A 142 -17.29 -8.65 16.92
N THR A 143 -17.93 -9.64 17.53
CA THR A 143 -18.99 -10.45 16.90
C THR A 143 -20.17 -10.55 17.85
N VAL A 144 -21.39 -10.43 17.35
CA VAL A 144 -22.63 -10.59 18.13
C VAL A 144 -23.58 -11.53 17.42
N GLN A 145 -24.39 -12.26 18.20
CA GLN A 145 -25.46 -13.09 17.66
C GLN A 145 -26.65 -12.22 17.30
N ILE A 146 -27.28 -12.51 16.17
CA ILE A 146 -28.51 -11.89 15.71
C ILE A 146 -29.59 -12.95 15.66
N TYR A 147 -30.73 -12.69 16.28
CA TYR A 147 -31.93 -13.49 16.11
C TYR A 147 -32.81 -12.86 15.03
N VAL A 148 -33.29 -13.68 14.11
CA VAL A 148 -34.08 -13.24 12.95
C VAL A 148 -35.39 -14.00 12.95
N ASP A 149 -36.54 -13.33 13.04
CA ASP A 149 -37.86 -13.98 12.98
C ASP A 149 -38.15 -14.64 11.62
N ALA A 150 -39.02 -15.66 11.62
CA ALA A 150 -39.31 -16.47 10.43
C ALA A 150 -39.94 -15.65 9.29
N HIS A 151 -40.70 -14.61 9.64
CA HIS A 151 -41.45 -13.77 8.71
C HIS A 151 -40.78 -12.41 8.46
N LEU A 152 -39.58 -12.17 9.00
CA LEU A 152 -38.90 -10.89 8.82
C LEU A 152 -38.56 -10.67 7.33
N ALA A 153 -39.11 -9.60 6.76
CA ALA A 153 -38.87 -9.17 5.40
C ALA A 153 -37.64 -8.26 5.29
N LEU A 154 -36.87 -8.41 4.20
CA LEU A 154 -35.73 -7.54 3.91
C LEU A 154 -36.23 -6.13 3.55
N LYS A 155 -35.65 -5.08 4.15
CA LYS A 155 -36.03 -3.69 3.87
C LYS A 155 -35.14 -3.10 2.76
N GLY A 156 -35.77 -2.37 1.83
CA GLY A 156 -35.09 -1.56 0.83
C GLY A 156 -34.70 -0.17 1.36
N ALA A 157 -33.75 0.48 0.68
CA ALA A 157 -33.19 1.79 1.01
C ALA A 157 -34.21 2.95 1.00
N SER A 158 -35.35 2.80 0.31
CA SER A 158 -36.34 3.86 0.08
C SER A 158 -37.00 4.45 1.34
N LYS A 159 -36.77 3.87 2.52
CA LYS A 159 -37.30 4.34 3.81
C LYS A 159 -36.27 5.00 4.74
N TRP A 160 -35.05 5.31 4.27
CA TRP A 160 -34.02 5.93 5.14
C TRP A 160 -34.23 7.40 5.46
N LYS A 161 -35.20 8.07 4.82
CA LYS A 161 -35.65 9.39 5.23
C LYS A 161 -36.53 9.27 6.48
N GLY A 162 -35.90 9.22 7.65
CA GLY A 162 -36.55 9.67 8.88
C GLY A 162 -36.94 11.13 8.73
N LYS A 163 -38.12 11.51 9.24
CA LYS A 163 -38.57 12.90 9.37
C LYS A 163 -37.41 13.78 9.84
N ARG A 164 -37.05 14.78 9.05
CA ARG A 164 -36.32 15.94 9.58
C ARG A 164 -37.28 16.60 10.56
N ASN A 165 -36.96 16.54 11.85
CA ASN A 165 -37.49 17.53 12.78
C ASN A 165 -36.74 18.82 12.47
N ASP A 166 -37.35 19.67 11.65
CA ASP A 166 -36.97 21.08 11.60
C ASP A 166 -37.49 21.73 12.90
N CYS A 167 -36.67 21.68 13.94
CA CYS A 167 -36.76 22.64 15.04
C CYS A 167 -35.81 23.78 14.69
N LEU A 168 -36.31 24.72 13.88
CA LEU A 168 -35.77 26.08 13.83
C LEU A 168 -36.78 26.96 14.57
N GLU A 169 -36.51 27.18 15.85
CA GLU A 169 -36.97 28.39 16.52
C GLU A 169 -36.26 29.58 15.87
N SER A 170 -37.03 30.41 15.19
CA SER A 170 -36.74 31.84 15.13
C SER A 170 -38.05 32.58 14.95
N GLN A 171 -38.25 33.49 15.90
CA GLN A 171 -39.38 34.36 16.11
C GLN A 171 -39.50 35.41 14.99
N GLY A 172 -40.73 35.93 14.81
CA GLY A 172 -40.91 37.35 14.50
C GLY A 172 -41.21 37.74 13.05
N GLU A 173 -42.51 37.95 12.81
CA GLU A 173 -43.10 39.11 12.12
C GLU A 173 -43.18 39.24 10.59
N ASN A 174 -44.44 39.44 10.18
CA ASN A 174 -44.99 40.36 9.18
C ASN A 174 -45.08 40.00 7.68
N GLU A 175 -46.34 39.69 7.32
CA GLU A 175 -47.20 40.37 6.33
C GLU A 175 -47.06 40.14 4.81
N GLN A 176 -48.26 39.91 4.23
CA GLN A 176 -48.76 40.28 2.90
C GLN A 176 -48.45 39.38 1.67
N GLY A 177 -49.37 38.43 1.44
CA GLY A 177 -50.28 38.40 0.28
C GLY A 177 -49.75 38.30 -1.15
N LYS A 178 -50.14 37.22 -1.86
CA LYS A 178 -51.03 37.29 -3.05
C LYS A 178 -51.36 35.90 -3.62
N LYS A 179 -52.63 35.78 -4.01
CA LYS A 179 -53.30 34.66 -4.69
C LYS A 179 -52.76 34.45 -6.11
N ASN A 180 -52.90 33.22 -6.64
CA ASN A 180 -53.69 32.88 -7.85
C ASN A 180 -53.21 31.53 -8.46
N THR A 181 -54.03 30.47 -8.32
CA THR A 181 -54.86 29.82 -9.38
C THR A 181 -54.11 28.89 -10.33
N CYS A 182 -54.46 27.60 -10.25
CA CYS A 182 -54.34 26.63 -11.35
C CYS A 182 -55.25 27.02 -12.53
N PRO A 183 -55.08 26.37 -13.69
CA PRO A 183 -56.16 25.48 -14.11
C PRO A 183 -55.71 24.13 -14.72
N ASP A 184 -56.61 23.18 -14.57
CA ASP A 184 -56.67 21.84 -15.20
C ASP A 184 -56.93 21.89 -16.70
N ALA A 185 -56.69 20.74 -17.36
CA ALA A 185 -57.26 20.18 -18.62
C ALA A 185 -56.12 19.48 -19.41
N GLU A 186 -56.26 18.34 -20.08
CA GLU A 186 -57.41 17.54 -20.47
C GLU A 186 -56.93 16.16 -20.98
N GLN A 187 -57.88 15.24 -21.09
CA GLN A 187 -57.76 13.86 -21.55
C GLN A 187 -57.39 13.76 -23.04
N ASN A 188 -56.76 12.64 -23.43
CA ASN A 188 -57.13 11.97 -24.68
C ASN A 188 -56.80 10.46 -24.67
N ARG A 189 -57.83 9.66 -24.91
CA ARG A 189 -57.79 8.22 -25.21
C ARG A 189 -57.66 8.05 -26.73
N ILE A 190 -56.86 7.09 -27.19
CA ILE A 190 -57.08 6.41 -28.48
C ILE A 190 -56.78 4.91 -28.33
N SER A 191 -57.74 4.11 -28.81
CA SER A 191 -57.85 2.65 -28.86
C SER A 191 -57.46 2.09 -30.23
N CYS A 192 -56.95 0.84 -30.29
CA CYS A 192 -57.03 -0.11 -31.43
C CYS A 192 -56.74 -1.53 -30.86
N SER A 193 -57.71 -2.44 -30.71
CA SER A 193 -58.39 -3.35 -31.66
C SER A 193 -57.62 -4.65 -31.99
N HIS A 194 -58.33 -5.77 -31.83
CA HIS A 194 -57.95 -7.19 -31.87
C HIS A 194 -57.41 -7.72 -33.21
N GLY A 195 -56.73 -8.87 -33.11
CA GLY A 195 -56.53 -9.84 -34.19
C GLY A 195 -56.21 -11.22 -33.61
N ASP A 196 -57.17 -12.15 -33.73
CA ASP A 196 -57.08 -13.57 -33.36
C ASP A 196 -56.28 -14.41 -34.37
N GLY A 197 -55.71 -15.53 -33.91
CA GLY A 197 -55.12 -16.57 -34.77
C GLY A 197 -54.62 -17.78 -33.99
N ASN A 198 -55.26 -18.93 -34.24
CA ASN A 198 -55.23 -20.18 -33.46
C ASN A 198 -53.93 -21.03 -33.51
N ALA A 199 -53.65 -21.62 -32.34
CA ALA A 199 -53.15 -22.96 -31.96
C ALA A 199 -52.48 -23.93 -32.96
N THR A 200 -51.38 -24.55 -32.51
CA THR A 200 -51.25 -26.02 -32.40
C THR A 200 -50.39 -26.42 -31.18
N HIS A 201 -50.82 -27.53 -30.56
CA HIS A 201 -50.42 -28.10 -29.26
C HIS A 201 -49.15 -28.97 -29.31
N GLU A 202 -48.47 -29.10 -28.16
CA GLU A 202 -47.90 -30.34 -27.56
C GLU A 202 -46.92 -29.90 -26.43
N GLY A 203 -46.95 -30.35 -25.18
CA GLY A 203 -47.77 -31.24 -24.37
C GLY A 203 -47.24 -31.10 -22.92
N GLU A 204 -48.15 -31.09 -21.95
CA GLU A 204 -47.98 -30.63 -20.58
C GLU A 204 -47.17 -31.58 -19.66
N SER A 205 -46.63 -31.03 -18.56
CA SER A 205 -46.78 -31.68 -17.25
C SER A 205 -47.19 -30.63 -16.21
N GLN A 206 -48.37 -30.85 -15.66
CA GLN A 206 -49.20 -29.92 -14.89
C GLN A 206 -48.77 -29.84 -13.41
N PHE A 207 -48.92 -28.65 -12.82
CA PHE A 207 -49.10 -28.47 -11.38
C PHE A 207 -50.60 -28.16 -11.12
N PRO A 208 -51.21 -28.64 -10.01
CA PRO A 208 -52.65 -28.55 -9.81
C PRO A 208 -53.13 -27.14 -9.51
N LEU A 209 -54.14 -26.69 -10.26
CA LEU A 209 -54.92 -25.47 -10.06
C LEU A 209 -55.90 -25.66 -8.89
N GLY A 210 -55.70 -24.88 -7.83
CA GLY A 210 -56.69 -24.62 -6.79
C GLY A 210 -57.50 -23.37 -7.10
N LYS A 211 -58.80 -23.44 -6.82
CA LYS A 211 -59.90 -22.52 -7.14
C LYS A 211 -59.60 -21.01 -6.95
N GLU A 212 -60.16 -20.23 -7.88
CA GLU A 212 -60.26 -18.78 -7.84
C GLU A 212 -60.93 -18.29 -6.55
N GLY A 213 -60.21 -17.44 -5.83
CA GLY A 213 -60.70 -16.69 -4.68
C GLY A 213 -59.74 -15.52 -4.47
N GLU A 214 -60.25 -14.30 -4.63
CA GLU A 214 -59.69 -13.00 -4.23
C GLU A 214 -58.16 -12.88 -4.22
N ILE A 215 -57.59 -12.21 -5.23
CA ILE A 215 -56.16 -11.84 -5.26
C ILE A 215 -55.90 -10.82 -4.13
N PRO A 216 -55.17 -11.17 -3.05
CA PRO A 216 -54.68 -10.17 -2.13
C PRO A 216 -53.45 -9.54 -2.79
N HIS A 217 -53.33 -8.22 -2.80
CA HIS A 217 -52.09 -7.51 -3.08
C HIS A 217 -50.98 -7.99 -2.11
N LYS A 218 -50.30 -9.11 -2.42
CA LYS A 218 -49.13 -9.56 -1.68
C LYS A 218 -48.00 -8.60 -1.99
N GLU A 219 -47.66 -7.74 -1.03
CA GLU A 219 -46.41 -6.99 -1.03
C GLU A 219 -45.26 -7.94 -1.44
N ASN A 220 -44.56 -7.59 -2.52
CA ASN A 220 -43.36 -8.28 -2.99
C ASN A 220 -42.27 -8.16 -1.91
N SER A 221 -42.34 -9.02 -0.90
CA SER A 221 -41.45 -9.05 0.24
C SER A 221 -40.71 -10.39 0.25
N ILE A 222 -39.40 -10.33 0.44
CA ILE A 222 -38.57 -11.52 0.55
C ILE A 222 -38.10 -11.71 1.98
N ARG A 223 -38.19 -12.95 2.46
CA ARG A 223 -37.74 -13.31 3.80
C ARG A 223 -36.22 -13.16 3.89
N VAL A 224 -35.75 -12.45 4.91
CA VAL A 224 -34.32 -12.24 5.19
C VAL A 224 -33.57 -13.56 5.20
N ARG A 225 -34.13 -14.58 5.86
CA ARG A 225 -33.56 -15.92 6.00
C ARG A 225 -33.21 -16.59 4.67
N LYS A 226 -33.91 -16.30 3.56
CA LYS A 226 -33.65 -16.88 2.23
C LYS A 226 -32.55 -16.16 1.44
N ILE A 227 -32.45 -14.84 1.62
CA ILE A 227 -31.56 -13.99 0.80
C ILE A 227 -30.20 -13.76 1.44
N ILE A 228 -30.16 -13.53 2.75
CA ILE A 228 -28.90 -13.25 3.45
C ILE A 228 -28.06 -14.52 3.52
N GLU A 229 -26.79 -14.37 3.17
CA GLU A 229 -25.80 -15.43 3.17
C GLU A 229 -24.53 -15.04 3.91
N VAL A 230 -23.74 -16.05 4.27
CA VAL A 230 -22.41 -15.85 4.83
C VAL A 230 -21.55 -15.07 3.83
N GLY A 231 -20.91 -14.02 4.33
CA GLY A 231 -20.13 -13.06 3.58
C GLY A 231 -20.81 -11.71 3.35
N ASP A 232 -22.14 -11.64 3.39
CA ASP A 232 -22.89 -10.41 3.15
C ASP A 232 -22.63 -9.36 4.25
N PHE A 233 -22.61 -8.08 3.88
CA PHE A 233 -22.68 -6.99 4.85
C PHE A 233 -24.11 -6.52 5.02
N ILE A 234 -24.53 -6.38 6.27
CA ILE A 234 -25.88 -5.97 6.62
C ILE A 234 -25.86 -4.89 7.72
N ALA A 235 -26.88 -4.04 7.71
CA ALA A 235 -27.27 -3.22 8.85
C ALA A 235 -28.47 -3.86 9.54
N ILE A 236 -28.44 -3.92 10.86
CA ILE A 236 -29.52 -4.50 11.68
C ILE A 236 -29.98 -3.44 12.65
N LYS A 237 -31.29 -3.18 12.67
CA LYS A 237 -31.96 -2.42 13.72
C LYS A 237 -32.75 -3.40 14.60
N GLY A 238 -32.59 -3.31 15.91
CA GLY A 238 -33.21 -4.24 16.83
C GLY A 238 -32.98 -3.90 18.29
N PHE A 239 -33.45 -4.77 19.18
CA PHE A 239 -33.31 -4.64 20.64
C PHE A 239 -32.45 -5.77 21.21
N VAL A 240 -31.90 -5.57 22.41
CA VAL A 240 -30.93 -6.50 23.00
C VAL A 240 -31.64 -7.51 23.88
N ARG A 241 -31.17 -8.76 23.84
CA ARG A 241 -31.53 -9.80 24.80
C ARG A 241 -30.34 -10.68 25.11
N LYS A 242 -30.33 -11.33 26.26
CA LYS A 242 -29.37 -12.37 26.60
C LYS A 242 -30.04 -13.72 26.44
N SER A 243 -29.42 -14.63 25.70
CA SER A 243 -29.97 -15.98 25.53
C SER A 243 -29.98 -16.73 26.87
N GLN A 244 -30.75 -17.82 26.98
CA GLN A 244 -30.68 -18.69 28.16
C GLN A 244 -29.27 -19.27 28.39
N ARG A 245 -28.44 -19.32 27.34
CA ARG A 245 -27.04 -19.75 27.39
C ARG A 245 -26.06 -18.61 27.72
N GLY A 246 -26.55 -17.42 28.04
CA GLY A 246 -25.74 -16.27 28.41
C GLY A 246 -25.16 -15.46 27.24
N GLU A 247 -25.54 -15.73 26.01
CA GLU A 247 -25.02 -14.99 24.85
C GLU A 247 -25.82 -13.72 24.58
N ILE A 248 -25.16 -12.55 24.59
CA ILE A 248 -25.74 -11.29 24.13
C ILE A 248 -26.14 -11.41 22.66
N THR A 249 -27.42 -11.16 22.40
CA THR A 249 -28.09 -11.36 21.11
C THR A 249 -28.89 -10.10 20.76
N LEU A 250 -28.76 -9.61 19.53
CA LEU A 250 -29.64 -8.57 19.01
C LEU A 250 -30.83 -9.24 18.31
N HIS A 251 -32.04 -8.98 18.79
CA HIS A 251 -33.27 -9.40 18.12
C HIS A 251 -33.56 -8.41 16.98
N ALA A 252 -33.50 -8.90 15.74
CA ALA A 252 -33.64 -8.05 14.55
C ALA A 252 -35.09 -7.69 14.26
N GLU A 253 -35.39 -6.40 14.20
CA GLU A 253 -36.67 -5.85 13.73
C GLU A 253 -36.59 -5.38 12.27
N GLU A 254 -35.44 -4.86 11.85
CA GLU A 254 -35.20 -4.46 10.46
C GLU A 254 -33.79 -4.88 10.05
N ILE A 255 -33.67 -5.44 8.84
CA ILE A 255 -32.38 -5.78 8.23
C ILE A 255 -32.30 -5.15 6.84
N PHE A 256 -31.20 -4.45 6.61
CA PHE A 256 -30.85 -3.82 5.34
C PHE A 256 -29.58 -4.47 4.78
N LEU A 257 -29.58 -4.76 3.48
CA LEU A 257 -28.39 -5.24 2.79
C LEU A 257 -27.48 -4.06 2.44
N LEU A 258 -26.20 -4.14 2.80
CA LEU A 258 -25.20 -3.10 2.50
C LEU A 258 -24.25 -3.53 1.38
N ALA A 259 -23.92 -4.82 1.32
CA ALA A 259 -23.17 -5.39 0.20
C ALA A 259 -23.45 -6.89 0.09
N LYS A 260 -23.91 -7.33 -1.09
CA LYS A 260 -24.04 -8.76 -1.40
C LYS A 260 -22.66 -9.36 -1.69
N SER A 261 -22.30 -10.42 -0.97
CA SER A 261 -21.10 -11.22 -1.27
C SER A 261 -21.42 -12.26 -2.33
N LEU A 262 -20.67 -12.23 -3.43
CA LEU A 262 -20.85 -13.17 -4.54
C LEU A 262 -19.98 -14.42 -4.44
N HIS A 263 -18.93 -14.39 -3.60
CA HIS A 263 -18.15 -15.59 -3.26
C HIS A 263 -18.46 -16.06 -1.84
N PRO A 264 -18.44 -17.39 -1.60
CA PRO A 264 -18.40 -17.91 -0.26
C PRO A 264 -17.12 -17.47 0.45
N LEU A 265 -17.19 -17.35 1.78
CA LEU A 265 -15.97 -17.24 2.59
C LEU A 265 -15.23 -18.59 2.54
N PRO A 266 -13.89 -18.61 2.52
CA PRO A 266 -13.15 -19.86 2.53
C PRO A 266 -13.40 -20.65 3.81
N ASP A 267 -13.45 -21.97 3.69
CA ASP A 267 -13.56 -22.86 4.83
C ASP A 267 -12.33 -22.70 5.74
N LYS A 268 -12.56 -22.53 7.05
CA LYS A 268 -11.51 -22.30 8.06
C LYS A 268 -10.46 -23.41 8.05
N TYR A 269 -10.84 -24.64 7.71
CA TYR A 269 -9.96 -25.81 7.83
C TYR A 269 -9.34 -26.27 6.51
N LYS A 270 -10.03 -26.09 5.38
CA LYS A 270 -9.58 -26.58 4.05
C LYS A 270 -9.01 -25.47 3.15
N GLY A 271 -9.55 -24.25 3.19
CA GLY A 271 -9.22 -23.22 2.18
C GLY A 271 -7.97 -22.38 2.47
N MET A 272 -7.46 -22.41 3.71
CA MET A 272 -6.41 -21.49 4.17
C MET A 272 -5.23 -22.21 4.84
N LYS A 273 -4.84 -23.39 4.34
CA LYS A 273 -3.56 -24.01 4.70
C LYS A 273 -2.42 -23.52 3.80
N ASP A 274 -2.71 -23.29 2.52
CA ASP A 274 -1.74 -22.79 1.56
C ASP A 274 -1.25 -21.39 1.93
N VAL A 275 0.05 -21.31 2.19
CA VAL A 275 0.76 -20.08 2.59
C VAL A 275 0.72 -19.04 1.48
N GLU A 276 0.84 -19.46 0.22
CA GLU A 276 0.85 -18.54 -0.91
C GLU A 276 -0.53 -17.92 -1.13
N TYR A 277 -1.58 -18.75 -1.05
CA TYR A 277 -2.96 -18.27 -1.09
C TYR A 277 -3.27 -17.25 0.00
N LYS A 278 -2.79 -17.46 1.24
CA LYS A 278 -2.94 -16.49 2.35
C LYS A 278 -2.33 -15.14 2.01
N TYR A 279 -1.10 -15.16 1.50
CA TYR A 279 -0.37 -13.94 1.16
C TYR A 279 -1.02 -13.18 0.01
N ARG A 280 -1.55 -13.88 -1.01
CA ARG A 280 -2.27 -13.25 -2.14
C ARG A 280 -3.63 -12.71 -1.75
N LYS A 281 -4.39 -13.46 -0.94
CA LYS A 281 -5.76 -13.10 -0.53
C LYS A 281 -5.82 -12.68 0.92
N ARG A 282 -4.98 -11.71 1.28
CA ARG A 282 -4.84 -11.28 2.67
C ARG A 282 -6.13 -10.79 3.31
N TYR A 283 -7.01 -10.19 2.52
CA TYR A 283 -8.34 -9.77 2.97
C TYR A 283 -9.20 -10.94 3.46
N LEU A 284 -8.98 -12.18 2.98
CA LEU A 284 -9.60 -13.39 3.54
C LEU A 284 -8.82 -13.92 4.73
N ASP A 285 -7.49 -13.87 4.66
CA ASP A 285 -6.59 -14.28 5.75
C ASP A 285 -6.95 -13.60 7.07
N PHE A 286 -7.04 -12.26 7.06
CA PHE A 286 -7.36 -11.48 8.25
C PHE A 286 -8.78 -11.69 8.79
N LEU A 287 -9.72 -12.21 7.98
CA LEU A 287 -11.07 -12.52 8.45
C LEU A 287 -11.10 -13.80 9.29
N ILE A 288 -10.22 -14.76 8.99
CA ILE A 288 -10.21 -16.09 9.62
C ILE A 288 -9.12 -16.20 10.68
N ASN A 289 -7.91 -15.75 10.35
CA ASN A 289 -6.73 -15.85 11.20
C ASN A 289 -6.55 -14.56 11.99
N LYS A 290 -7.15 -14.52 13.19
CA LYS A 290 -7.06 -13.37 14.10
C LYS A 290 -5.61 -13.02 14.47
N GLU A 291 -4.77 -14.03 14.67
CA GLU A 291 -3.36 -13.85 15.01
C GLU A 291 -2.60 -13.08 13.92
N GLU A 292 -2.75 -13.47 12.65
CA GLU A 292 -2.10 -12.77 11.52
C GLU A 292 -2.62 -11.33 11.37
N LYS A 293 -3.92 -11.11 11.59
CA LYS A 293 -4.49 -9.76 11.64
C LYS A 293 -3.84 -8.93 12.76
N GLU A 294 -3.65 -9.49 13.95
CA GLU A 294 -3.05 -8.81 15.10
C GLU A 294 -1.57 -8.48 14.88
N LYS A 295 -0.80 -9.34 14.19
CA LYS A 295 0.60 -9.04 13.80
C LYS A 295 0.67 -7.77 12.94
N ILE A 296 -0.26 -7.63 12.00
CA ILE A 296 -0.34 -6.47 11.09
C ILE A 296 -0.83 -5.21 11.81
N LEU A 297 -1.81 -5.34 12.71
CA LEU A 297 -2.20 -4.22 13.56
C LEU A 297 -1.06 -3.77 14.48
N THR A 298 -0.29 -4.72 15.02
CA THR A 298 0.89 -4.44 15.86
C THR A 298 1.93 -3.65 15.08
N ARG A 299 2.18 -3.96 13.80
CA ARG A 299 3.03 -3.12 12.95
C ARG A 299 2.59 -1.66 12.93
N PHE A 300 1.31 -1.40 12.65
CA PHE A 300 0.83 -0.02 12.57
C PHE A 300 0.98 0.69 13.92
N TYR A 301 0.74 -0.02 15.01
CA TYR A 301 0.95 0.49 16.35
C TYR A 301 2.44 0.78 16.65
N VAL A 302 3.37 -0.10 16.26
CA VAL A 302 4.83 0.13 16.37
C VAL A 302 5.24 1.44 15.70
N ILE A 303 4.80 1.66 14.46
CA ILE A 303 5.11 2.89 13.71
C ILE A 303 4.56 4.12 14.43
N GLN A 304 3.32 4.05 14.92
CA GLN A 304 2.70 5.14 15.68
C GLN A 304 3.43 5.43 16.99
N GLU A 305 3.84 4.40 17.73
CA GLU A 305 4.57 4.56 19.00
C GLU A 305 5.98 5.12 18.79
N ILE A 306 6.69 4.69 17.74
CA ILE A 306 7.98 5.30 17.38
C ILE A 306 7.80 6.78 17.03
N ARG A 307 6.79 7.13 16.21
CA ARG A 307 6.48 8.52 15.87
C ARG A 307 6.21 9.34 17.14
N LYS A 308 5.36 8.86 18.05
CA LYS A 308 5.10 9.53 19.34
C LYS A 308 6.39 9.73 20.15
N PHE A 309 7.26 8.72 20.21
CA PHE A 309 8.54 8.80 20.91
C PHE A 309 9.45 9.91 20.33
N LEU A 310 9.57 9.99 19.01
CA LEU A 310 10.41 10.98 18.31
C LEU A 310 9.83 12.39 18.42
N LEU A 311 8.52 12.56 18.20
CA LEU A 311 7.84 13.84 18.36
C LEU A 311 7.94 14.38 19.80
N LYS A 312 7.81 13.51 20.81
CA LYS A 312 8.02 13.90 22.22
C LYS A 312 9.44 14.41 22.48
N LYS A 313 10.42 13.93 21.71
CA LYS A 313 11.81 14.38 21.74
C LYS A 313 12.09 15.58 20.83
N LYS A 314 11.04 16.18 20.23
CA LYS A 314 11.08 17.33 19.32
C LYS A 314 11.74 17.05 17.95
N TYR A 315 11.81 15.79 17.52
CA TYR A 315 12.30 15.51 16.16
C TYR A 315 11.25 15.93 15.13
N THR A 316 11.69 16.50 14.01
CA THR A 316 10.80 16.88 12.90
C THR A 316 10.63 15.70 11.95
N GLU A 317 9.40 15.28 11.69
CA GLU A 317 9.10 14.32 10.62
C GLU A 317 9.19 15.05 9.26
N VAL A 318 9.96 14.51 8.33
CA VAL A 318 10.16 15.06 6.99
C VAL A 318 9.84 14.01 5.93
N ASP A 319 9.71 14.42 4.67
CA ASP A 319 9.52 13.54 3.51
C ASP A 319 10.48 13.96 2.40
N THR A 320 11.09 13.00 1.71
CA THR A 320 12.08 13.24 0.66
C THR A 320 11.72 12.49 -0.64
N PRO A 321 12.26 12.90 -1.80
CA PRO A 321 11.89 12.30 -3.08
C PRO A 321 12.13 10.79 -3.16
N ILE A 322 11.10 10.05 -3.57
CA ILE A 322 11.19 8.61 -3.90
C ILE A 322 11.86 8.41 -5.26
N LEU A 323 11.50 9.23 -6.24
CA LEU A 323 12.09 9.22 -7.58
C LEU A 323 13.30 10.16 -7.58
N GLN A 324 14.47 9.61 -7.90
CA GLN A 324 15.76 10.31 -7.84
C GLN A 324 16.49 10.14 -9.17
N SER A 325 17.27 11.14 -9.58
CA SER A 325 18.16 11.04 -10.76
C SER A 325 19.32 10.08 -10.53
N ILE A 326 19.76 9.94 -9.29
CA ILE A 326 20.86 9.06 -8.86
C ILE A 326 20.38 8.29 -7.63
N ALA A 327 20.54 6.97 -7.62
CA ALA A 327 20.26 6.16 -6.45
C ALA A 327 21.47 6.15 -5.50
N GLY A 328 21.33 6.78 -4.33
CA GLY A 328 22.40 6.88 -3.33
C GLY A 328 21.97 6.49 -1.92
N GLY A 329 22.89 6.64 -0.95
CA GLY A 329 22.63 6.39 0.48
C GLY A 329 22.69 4.92 0.91
N ALA A 330 22.90 3.98 0.00
CA ALA A 330 23.14 2.57 0.34
C ALA A 330 23.92 1.87 -0.77
N SER A 331 24.40 0.64 -0.50
CA SER A 331 24.96 -0.25 -1.52
C SER A 331 23.92 -1.30 -1.89
N ALA A 332 23.06 -0.99 -2.87
CA ALA A 332 22.01 -1.88 -3.35
C ALA A 332 21.72 -1.62 -4.83
N LYS A 333 21.19 -2.63 -5.53
CA LYS A 333 20.74 -2.44 -6.92
C LYS A 333 19.42 -1.66 -6.94
N PRO A 334 19.32 -0.53 -7.67
CA PRO A 334 18.07 0.22 -7.71
C PRO A 334 17.04 -0.38 -8.68
N PHE A 335 15.80 0.09 -8.56
CA PHE A 335 14.80 -0.05 -9.61
C PHE A 335 14.83 1.18 -10.51
N GLU A 336 14.72 0.97 -11.81
CA GLU A 336 14.75 2.01 -12.83
C GLU A 336 13.36 2.25 -13.40
N THR A 337 13.06 3.51 -13.72
CA THR A 337 11.83 3.92 -14.38
C THR A 337 12.09 5.10 -15.32
N LEU A 338 11.09 5.47 -16.12
CA LEU A 338 11.19 6.51 -17.14
C LEU A 338 10.09 7.55 -16.93
N LEU A 339 10.48 8.81 -16.73
CA LEU A 339 9.58 9.94 -16.77
C LEU A 339 9.37 10.36 -18.24
N ASN A 340 8.27 9.90 -18.84
CA ASN A 340 8.00 10.07 -20.26
C ASN A 340 7.97 11.52 -20.73
N SER A 341 7.45 12.46 -19.93
CA SER A 341 7.32 13.87 -20.32
C SER A 341 8.66 14.57 -20.52
N LEU A 342 9.71 14.15 -19.80
CA LEU A 342 11.06 14.70 -19.88
C LEU A 342 12.03 13.73 -20.56
N ASN A 343 11.56 12.54 -20.96
CA ASN A 343 12.40 11.43 -21.41
C ASN A 343 13.59 11.16 -20.45
N LEU A 344 13.31 11.21 -19.14
CA LEU A 344 14.32 11.16 -18.09
C LEU A 344 14.29 9.83 -17.36
N VAL A 345 15.43 9.13 -17.30
CA VAL A 345 15.58 7.93 -16.48
C VAL A 345 15.66 8.34 -15.01
N LEU A 346 14.85 7.71 -14.18
CA LEU A 346 14.80 7.93 -12.74
C LEU A 346 14.93 6.60 -12.02
N TYR A 347 15.42 6.67 -10.79
CA TYR A 347 15.59 5.53 -9.92
C TYR A 347 14.67 5.65 -8.71
N LEU A 348 14.10 4.53 -8.28
CA LEU A 348 13.48 4.47 -6.96
C LEU A 348 14.57 4.45 -5.89
N ARG A 349 14.41 5.29 -4.87
CA ARG A 349 15.39 5.43 -3.78
C ARG A 349 15.70 4.09 -3.09
N ILE A 350 16.98 3.83 -2.88
CA ILE A 350 17.48 2.70 -2.09
C ILE A 350 17.65 3.07 -0.60
N ALA A 351 17.80 4.36 -0.31
CA ALA A 351 17.79 5.01 1.00
C ALA A 351 17.50 6.53 0.84
N PRO A 352 16.87 7.20 1.81
CA PRO A 352 16.68 8.66 1.85
C PRO A 352 17.90 9.47 2.34
N GLU A 353 18.93 8.80 2.87
CA GLU A 353 20.07 9.40 3.60
C GLU A 353 20.63 10.70 3.02
N LEU A 354 20.96 10.75 1.72
CA LEU A 354 21.62 11.92 1.13
C LEU A 354 20.72 13.17 1.19
N TYR A 355 19.42 13.01 0.98
CA TYR A 355 18.45 14.10 1.06
C TYR A 355 18.22 14.55 2.50
N LEU A 356 18.17 13.61 3.45
CA LEU A 356 18.03 13.94 4.87
C LEU A 356 19.23 14.76 5.37
N LYS A 357 20.44 14.43 4.93
CA LYS A 357 21.63 15.25 5.23
C LYS A 357 21.56 16.63 4.59
N LYS A 358 21.07 16.76 3.35
CA LYS A 358 20.81 18.07 2.72
C LYS A 358 19.82 18.92 3.55
N LEU A 359 18.83 18.30 4.19
CA LEU A 359 17.92 18.99 5.11
C LEU A 359 18.60 19.43 6.42
N ILE A 360 19.55 18.66 6.94
CA ILE A 360 20.35 19.12 8.09
C ILE A 360 21.20 20.34 7.69
N ILE A 361 21.82 20.30 6.51
CA ILE A 361 22.64 21.40 5.97
C ILE A 361 21.80 22.67 5.78
N SER A 362 20.55 22.54 5.33
CA SER A 362 19.65 23.69 5.14
C SER A 362 19.25 24.37 6.45
N GLY A 363 19.51 23.75 7.60
CA GLY A 363 19.18 24.30 8.92
C GLY A 363 17.70 24.24 9.27
N ILE A 364 16.88 23.45 8.54
CA ILE A 364 15.44 23.34 8.82
C ILE A 364 15.14 22.80 10.22
N SER A 365 16.01 21.90 10.71
CA SER A 365 15.97 21.35 12.07
C SER A 365 17.28 20.65 12.38
N GLU A 366 17.73 20.72 13.63
CA GLU A 366 18.89 19.96 14.13
C GLU A 366 18.59 18.46 14.26
N GLN A 367 17.32 18.05 14.20
CA GLN A 367 16.94 16.66 14.43
C GLN A 367 15.69 16.30 13.62
N ILE A 368 15.88 15.38 12.67
CA ILE A 368 14.87 14.98 11.70
C ILE A 368 14.72 13.46 11.67
N PHE A 369 13.58 13.00 11.20
CA PHE A 369 13.38 11.60 10.84
C PHE A 369 12.42 11.43 9.68
N GLU A 370 12.53 10.32 8.98
CA GLU A 370 11.59 9.94 7.91
C GLU A 370 11.26 8.45 7.99
N PHE A 371 9.97 8.12 7.92
CA PHE A 371 9.52 6.76 7.62
C PHE A 371 9.48 6.56 6.10
N SER A 372 10.56 6.00 5.55
CA SER A 372 10.76 5.86 4.12
C SER A 372 10.34 4.49 3.59
N LYS A 373 9.64 4.49 2.45
CA LYS A 373 9.61 3.32 1.57
C LYS A 373 10.87 3.32 0.70
N CYS A 374 11.66 2.27 0.85
CA CYS A 374 12.89 2.04 0.10
C CYS A 374 12.73 0.82 -0.82
N PHE A 375 13.41 0.88 -1.96
CA PHE A 375 13.26 -0.10 -3.03
C PHE A 375 14.62 -0.67 -3.41
N ARG A 376 14.84 -1.96 -3.19
CA ARG A 376 16.09 -2.66 -3.56
C ARG A 376 15.76 -3.82 -4.48
N ASN A 377 16.33 -3.79 -5.68
CA ASN A 377 16.11 -4.76 -6.75
C ASN A 377 17.00 -6.00 -6.54
N GLU A 378 16.69 -6.71 -5.45
CA GLU A 378 17.44 -7.85 -4.94
C GLU A 378 16.53 -9.08 -4.77
N GLY A 379 17.10 -10.21 -4.37
CA GLY A 379 16.37 -11.46 -4.17
C GLY A 379 15.36 -11.41 -3.03
N LEU A 380 14.24 -12.12 -3.19
CA LEU A 380 13.26 -12.37 -2.12
C LEU A 380 13.78 -13.41 -1.13
N SER A 381 13.65 -13.15 0.17
CA SER A 381 13.99 -14.13 1.22
C SER A 381 12.95 -14.12 2.35
N THR A 382 13.22 -14.85 3.44
CA THR A 382 12.42 -14.77 4.68
C THR A 382 12.54 -13.42 5.37
N ILE A 383 13.62 -12.65 5.13
CA ILE A 383 13.90 -11.37 5.79
C ILE A 383 14.06 -10.19 4.81
N HIS A 384 13.96 -10.45 3.49
CA HIS A 384 14.10 -9.45 2.43
C HIS A 384 12.85 -9.39 1.55
N ASN A 385 12.30 -8.18 1.41
CA ASN A 385 11.26 -7.84 0.44
C ASN A 385 11.73 -6.61 -0.37
N PRO A 386 11.62 -6.60 -1.71
CA PRO A 386 12.15 -5.53 -2.55
C PRO A 386 11.65 -4.13 -2.19
N GLU A 387 10.41 -4.03 -1.70
CA GLU A 387 9.88 -2.82 -1.07
C GLU A 387 9.83 -3.02 0.45
N PHE A 388 10.47 -2.16 1.23
CA PHE A 388 10.46 -2.25 2.68
C PHE A 388 10.39 -0.86 3.32
N THR A 389 10.08 -0.83 4.63
CA THR A 389 9.97 0.40 5.41
C THR A 389 11.22 0.59 6.26
N LEU A 390 11.96 1.65 5.98
CA LEU A 390 13.13 2.08 6.72
C LEU A 390 12.77 3.33 7.51
N LEU A 391 13.18 3.39 8.77
CA LEU A 391 13.17 4.63 9.54
C LEU A 391 14.58 5.17 9.55
N GLU A 392 14.79 6.37 9.02
CA GLU A 392 16.06 7.08 9.17
C GLU A 392 15.91 8.28 10.10
N ILE A 393 16.92 8.50 10.94
CA ILE A 393 16.96 9.52 11.98
C ILE A 393 18.32 10.20 11.92
N TYR A 394 18.33 11.53 11.83
CA TYR A 394 19.55 12.34 11.87
C TYR A 394 19.46 13.35 12.99
N LYS A 395 20.58 13.55 13.69
CA LYS A 395 20.70 14.57 14.73
C LYS A 395 22.06 15.27 14.64
N ALA A 396 22.02 16.57 14.40
CA ALA A 396 23.17 17.46 14.51
C ALA A 396 23.72 17.49 15.93
N TYR A 397 24.99 17.86 16.04
CA TYR A 397 25.80 17.85 17.25
C TYR A 397 25.77 16.50 17.97
N SER A 398 25.83 15.40 17.20
CA SER A 398 25.85 14.04 17.73
C SER A 398 26.78 13.12 16.93
N ASN A 399 26.90 11.87 17.36
CA ASN A 399 27.85 10.90 16.81
C ASN A 399 27.35 9.46 17.00
N TYR A 400 28.10 8.48 16.50
CA TYR A 400 27.75 7.07 16.60
C TYR A 400 27.53 6.58 18.04
N LYS A 401 28.27 7.10 19.03
CA LYS A 401 28.11 6.72 20.45
C LYS A 401 26.76 7.16 20.99
N TYR A 402 26.33 8.36 20.63
CA TYR A 402 24.98 8.84 20.94
C TYR A 402 23.94 7.91 20.29
N MET A 403 24.11 7.59 19.01
CA MET A 403 23.16 6.75 18.27
C MET A 403 23.03 5.32 18.83
N ILE A 404 24.12 4.71 19.30
CA ILE A 404 24.08 3.44 20.03
C ILE A 404 23.16 3.54 21.26
N THR A 405 23.33 4.58 22.08
CA THR A 405 22.47 4.75 23.27
C THR A 405 21.03 5.13 22.92
N PHE A 406 20.84 5.81 21.79
CA PHE A 406 19.55 6.27 21.33
C PHE A 406 18.69 5.12 20.81
N VAL A 407 19.24 4.27 19.94
CA VAL A 407 18.51 3.11 19.39
C VAL A 407 18.09 2.14 20.49
N GLU A 408 18.96 1.90 21.46
CA GLU A 408 18.67 1.07 22.63
C GLU A 408 17.47 1.63 23.43
N LYS A 409 17.47 2.94 23.71
CA LYS A 409 16.35 3.60 24.42
C LYS A 409 15.06 3.58 23.61
N LEU A 410 15.13 3.84 22.30
CA LEU A 410 13.97 3.87 21.42
C LEU A 410 13.30 2.50 21.37
N ILE A 411 14.06 1.44 21.05
CA ILE A 411 13.53 0.08 20.95
C ILE A 411 12.96 -0.36 22.30
N LYS A 412 13.70 -0.20 23.41
CA LYS A 412 13.20 -0.53 24.76
C LYS A 412 11.89 0.18 25.10
N SER A 413 11.78 1.48 24.77
CA SER A 413 10.58 2.25 25.06
C SER A 413 9.37 1.74 24.28
N VAL A 414 9.55 1.44 23.00
CA VAL A 414 8.48 0.95 22.12
C VAL A 414 8.07 -0.47 22.50
N SER A 415 9.03 -1.36 22.76
CA SER A 415 8.79 -2.74 23.18
C SER A 415 7.98 -2.83 24.49
N LYS A 416 8.21 -1.92 25.45
CA LYS A 416 7.42 -1.86 26.70
C LYS A 416 5.93 -1.55 26.48
N LYS A 417 5.60 -0.85 25.38
CA LYS A 417 4.22 -0.46 25.05
C LYS A 417 3.46 -1.51 24.25
N ILE A 418 4.14 -2.56 23.83
CA ILE A 418 3.57 -3.63 22.99
C ILE A 418 3.38 -4.87 23.85
N SER A 419 2.14 -5.36 23.89
CA SER A 419 1.83 -6.64 24.52
C SER A 419 2.39 -7.79 23.68
N LEU A 420 3.68 -8.11 23.82
CA LEU A 420 4.26 -9.29 23.14
C LEU A 420 3.61 -10.55 23.71
N ARG A 421 3.19 -11.48 22.82
CA ARG A 421 2.53 -12.74 23.18
C ARG A 421 3.47 -13.85 23.66
N SER A 422 4.79 -13.69 23.51
CA SER A 422 5.78 -14.64 24.06
C SER A 422 6.51 -14.06 25.29
N SER A 423 6.68 -14.88 26.32
CA SER A 423 7.43 -14.58 27.55
C SER A 423 8.95 -14.54 27.33
N ASP A 424 9.46 -15.40 26.44
CA ASP A 424 10.89 -15.66 26.33
C ASP A 424 11.62 -14.62 25.46
N ASP A 425 10.96 -14.04 24.45
CA ASP A 425 11.57 -12.96 23.65
C ASP A 425 11.51 -11.60 24.35
N LYS A 426 10.62 -11.45 25.34
CA LYS A 426 10.49 -10.24 26.16
C LYS A 426 11.76 -10.00 26.98
N SER A 427 12.30 -11.03 27.64
CA SER A 427 13.48 -10.91 28.49
C SER A 427 14.69 -10.36 27.71
N LEU A 428 14.84 -10.75 26.44
CA LEU A 428 15.94 -10.32 25.56
C LEU A 428 16.07 -8.79 25.46
N LEU A 429 14.94 -8.07 25.41
CA LEU A 429 14.94 -6.62 25.21
C LEU A 429 15.02 -5.83 26.52
N TYR A 430 14.74 -6.46 27.67
CA TYR A 430 14.68 -5.80 28.97
C TYR A 430 15.98 -5.81 29.77
N GLU A 431 17.05 -6.41 29.23
CA GLU A 431 18.38 -6.31 29.83
C GLU A 431 18.80 -4.85 30.03
N ASN A 432 19.44 -4.54 31.16
CA ASN A 432 19.79 -3.17 31.52
C ASN A 432 20.72 -2.50 30.49
N LYS A 433 21.66 -3.26 29.91
CA LYS A 433 22.63 -2.75 28.92
C LYS A 433 22.97 -3.81 27.89
N TRP A 434 22.81 -3.48 26.62
CA TRP A 434 23.14 -4.39 25.51
C TRP A 434 24.65 -4.55 25.34
N LYS A 435 25.09 -5.74 24.92
CA LYS A 435 26.50 -6.06 24.68
C LYS A 435 27.07 -5.13 23.60
N LYS A 436 28.30 -4.65 23.79
CA LYS A 436 29.02 -3.82 22.80
C LYS A 436 30.37 -4.44 22.52
N ILE A 437 30.67 -4.70 21.25
CA ILE A 437 31.94 -5.30 20.83
C ILE A 437 32.43 -4.65 19.54
N SER A 438 33.74 -4.44 19.40
CA SER A 438 34.28 -3.95 18.14
C SER A 438 34.24 -5.05 17.08
N PHE A 439 34.00 -4.68 15.82
CA PHE A 439 33.93 -5.58 14.67
C PHE A 439 35.16 -6.50 14.57
N MET A 440 36.37 -5.93 14.70
CA MET A 440 37.61 -6.72 14.61
C MET A 440 37.78 -7.69 15.78
N LYS A 441 37.34 -7.31 16.98
CA LYS A 441 37.37 -8.21 18.14
C LYS A 441 36.43 -9.40 17.95
N ILE A 442 35.18 -9.17 17.53
CA ILE A 442 34.23 -10.27 17.34
C ILE A 442 34.68 -11.19 16.19
N LEU A 443 35.25 -10.62 15.13
CA LEU A 443 35.83 -11.41 14.04
C LEU A 443 36.96 -12.31 14.54
N LYS A 444 37.87 -11.76 15.36
CA LYS A 444 38.97 -12.51 15.99
C LYS A 444 38.47 -13.59 16.96
N ASP A 445 37.49 -13.26 17.80
CA ASP A 445 36.92 -14.19 18.79
C ASP A 445 36.29 -15.44 18.11
N TYR A 446 35.71 -15.30 16.91
CA TYR A 446 35.08 -16.40 16.17
C TYR A 446 35.99 -17.12 15.17
N THR A 447 37.00 -16.44 14.62
CA THR A 447 37.88 -16.99 13.57
C THR A 447 39.27 -17.38 14.07
N CYS A 448 39.65 -16.93 15.27
CA CYS A 448 41.01 -16.98 15.80
C CYS A 448 42.06 -16.24 14.96
N VAL A 449 41.64 -15.42 13.97
CA VAL A 449 42.53 -14.67 13.07
C VAL A 449 42.40 -13.17 13.31
N ASP A 450 43.54 -12.47 13.37
CA ASP A 450 43.58 -11.01 13.53
C ASP A 450 43.64 -10.30 12.18
N PHE A 451 42.47 -10.08 11.58
CA PHE A 451 42.35 -9.44 10.26
C PHE A 451 42.81 -7.98 10.23
N LEU A 452 42.94 -7.30 11.37
CA LEU A 452 43.24 -5.86 11.41
C LEU A 452 44.61 -5.53 10.82
N ASN A 453 45.58 -6.39 11.08
CA ASN A 453 46.97 -6.20 10.68
C ASN A 453 47.33 -6.87 9.34
N LEU A 454 46.41 -7.63 8.74
CA LEU A 454 46.66 -8.30 7.47
C LEU A 454 46.56 -7.33 6.29
N SER A 455 47.41 -7.51 5.29
CA SER A 455 47.22 -6.94 3.95
C SER A 455 45.95 -7.53 3.29
N PHE A 456 45.55 -6.94 2.16
CA PHE A 456 44.42 -7.45 1.39
C PHE A 456 44.64 -8.91 0.95
N ASP A 457 45.81 -9.24 0.40
CA ASP A 457 46.12 -10.57 -0.09
C ASP A 457 46.17 -11.62 1.02
N GLU A 458 46.78 -11.27 2.16
CA GLU A 458 46.80 -12.13 3.35
C GLU A 458 45.38 -12.36 3.88
N ALA A 459 44.58 -11.30 4.03
CA ALA A 459 43.19 -11.40 4.48
C ALA A 459 42.34 -12.26 3.52
N TYR A 460 42.53 -12.11 2.21
CA TYR A 460 41.85 -12.92 1.20
C TYR A 460 42.22 -14.40 1.32
N ASN A 461 43.52 -14.71 1.49
CA ASN A 461 44.01 -16.07 1.65
C ASN A 461 43.50 -16.71 2.95
N GLU A 462 43.51 -15.98 4.07
CA GLU A 462 42.92 -16.44 5.34
C GLU A 462 41.41 -16.68 5.21
N ALA A 463 40.68 -15.78 4.54
CA ALA A 463 39.26 -15.98 4.26
C ALA A 463 39.00 -17.27 3.46
N LYS A 464 39.87 -17.59 2.48
CA LYS A 464 39.80 -18.85 1.72
C LYS A 464 40.10 -20.06 2.60
N LYS A 465 41.09 -20.01 3.49
CA LYS A 465 41.37 -21.08 4.47
C LYS A 465 40.17 -21.33 5.40
N LEU A 466 39.42 -20.28 5.72
CA LEU A 466 38.17 -20.38 6.46
C LEU A 466 36.98 -20.90 5.62
N ASN A 467 37.16 -21.30 4.36
CA ASN A 467 36.09 -21.71 3.45
C ASN A 467 35.04 -20.60 3.17
N VAL A 468 35.49 -19.35 3.03
CA VAL A 468 34.64 -18.22 2.60
C VAL A 468 34.71 -18.08 1.07
N THR A 469 33.55 -18.03 0.43
CA THR A 469 33.43 -17.81 -1.02
C THR A 469 33.09 -16.36 -1.32
N PHE A 470 33.41 -15.86 -2.50
CA PHE A 470 33.08 -14.49 -2.90
C PHE A 470 32.28 -14.55 -4.20
N ASP A 471 31.22 -13.76 -4.28
CA ASP A 471 30.36 -13.71 -5.46
C ASP A 471 31.04 -12.93 -6.61
N GLN A 472 32.00 -12.07 -6.26
CA GLN A 472 32.75 -11.22 -7.18
C GLN A 472 34.19 -11.72 -7.34
N GLY A 473 34.80 -11.39 -8.48
CA GLY A 473 36.22 -11.63 -8.72
C GLY A 473 37.11 -10.88 -7.72
N LYS A 474 38.31 -11.41 -7.45
CA LYS A 474 39.27 -10.83 -6.49
C LYS A 474 39.59 -9.37 -6.78
N GLU A 475 39.59 -8.98 -8.05
CA GLU A 475 39.88 -7.62 -8.53
C GLU A 475 38.86 -6.55 -8.09
N TYR A 476 37.63 -6.97 -7.76
CA TYR A 476 36.53 -6.11 -7.30
C TYR A 476 36.42 -6.06 -5.77
N LEU A 477 37.31 -6.75 -5.07
CA LEU A 477 37.32 -6.79 -3.62
C LEU A 477 38.37 -5.81 -3.07
N ASN A 478 38.10 -5.34 -1.86
CA ASN A 478 39.05 -4.65 -1.01
C ASN A 478 39.10 -5.35 0.35
N TRP A 479 39.96 -4.89 1.25
CA TRP A 479 40.13 -5.53 2.55
C TRP A 479 38.83 -5.47 3.38
N GLY A 480 38.11 -4.35 3.33
CA GLY A 480 36.82 -4.19 4.01
C GLY A 480 35.79 -5.22 3.57
N LEU A 481 35.58 -5.37 2.26
CA LEU A 481 34.65 -6.36 1.67
C LEU A 481 35.03 -7.79 2.05
N VAL A 482 36.33 -8.11 2.08
CA VAL A 482 36.81 -9.43 2.54
C VAL A 482 36.41 -9.66 3.99
N THR A 483 36.70 -8.71 4.88
CA THR A 483 36.41 -8.87 6.30
C THR A 483 34.91 -8.91 6.63
N GLU A 484 34.08 -8.12 5.92
CA GLU A 484 32.62 -8.18 6.05
C GLU A 484 32.06 -9.52 5.58
N GLU A 485 32.60 -10.08 4.50
CA GLU A 485 32.13 -11.39 4.01
C GLU A 485 32.55 -12.53 4.95
N VAL A 486 33.74 -12.45 5.56
CA VAL A 486 34.13 -13.37 6.65
C VAL A 486 33.17 -13.22 7.83
N PHE A 487 32.85 -12.00 8.24
CA PHE A 487 31.89 -11.75 9.32
C PHE A 487 30.52 -12.37 9.02
N LYS A 488 29.97 -12.11 7.83
CA LYS A 488 28.67 -12.61 7.38
C LYS A 488 28.58 -14.14 7.37
N ARG A 489 29.66 -14.84 7.01
CA ARG A 489 29.68 -16.32 6.98
C ARG A 489 30.09 -16.99 8.28
N LYS A 490 30.95 -16.36 9.08
CA LYS A 490 31.59 -16.99 10.25
C LYS A 490 31.14 -16.44 11.60
N VAL A 491 30.49 -15.29 11.61
CA VAL A 491 30.05 -14.63 12.84
C VAL A 491 28.53 -14.51 12.87
N GLU A 492 27.93 -13.85 11.87
CA GLU A 492 26.49 -13.50 11.86
C GLU A 492 25.55 -14.69 12.15
N PRO A 493 25.71 -15.89 11.55
CA PRO A 493 24.82 -17.03 11.81
C PRO A 493 24.90 -17.58 13.25
N PHE A 494 26.04 -17.36 13.89
CA PHE A 494 26.40 -17.87 15.21
C PHE A 494 26.29 -16.82 16.31
N LEU A 495 25.77 -15.62 16.00
CA LEU A 495 25.45 -14.63 17.01
C LEU A 495 24.37 -15.15 17.96
N ASP A 496 24.49 -14.77 19.22
CA ASP A 496 23.44 -14.96 20.22
C ASP A 496 22.15 -14.23 19.82
N LYS A 497 21.01 -14.68 20.37
CA LYS A 497 19.73 -14.00 20.18
C LYS A 497 19.65 -12.66 20.93
N HIS A 498 20.49 -12.47 21.94
CA HIS A 498 20.53 -11.26 22.76
C HIS A 498 20.98 -10.03 21.94
N PRO A 499 20.48 -8.83 22.26
CA PRO A 499 20.89 -7.62 21.57
C PRO A 499 22.41 -7.34 21.69
N ILE A 500 23.04 -7.08 20.55
CA ILE A 500 24.46 -6.73 20.48
C ILE A 500 24.69 -5.55 19.53
N HIS A 501 25.50 -4.59 19.96
CA HIS A 501 26.05 -3.54 19.12
C HIS A 501 27.45 -3.92 18.67
N ILE A 502 27.65 -4.00 17.36
CA ILE A 502 28.94 -4.25 16.74
C ILE A 502 29.41 -2.93 16.14
N TYR A 503 30.53 -2.39 16.62
CA TYR A 503 31.00 -1.05 16.25
C TYR A 503 32.40 -1.06 15.63
N HIS A 504 32.78 0.04 14.99
CA HIS A 504 34.05 0.18 14.25
C HIS A 504 34.17 -0.77 13.05
N LEU A 505 33.14 -0.77 12.19
CA LEU A 505 33.16 -1.50 10.91
C LEU A 505 34.22 -0.93 9.95
N PRO A 506 34.68 -1.71 8.94
CA PRO A 506 35.68 -1.24 7.97
C PRO A 506 35.29 0.07 7.29
N ALA A 507 36.27 0.97 7.11
CA ALA A 507 36.05 2.26 6.46
C ALA A 507 35.77 2.12 4.96
N GLU A 508 36.38 1.14 4.30
CA GLU A 508 36.25 0.90 2.86
C GLU A 508 34.83 0.48 2.43
N THR A 509 34.05 -0.09 3.36
CA THR A 509 32.64 -0.48 3.14
C THR A 509 31.65 0.52 3.73
N SER A 510 32.15 1.61 4.31
CA SER A 510 31.36 2.62 5.02
C SER A 510 31.57 4.01 4.40
N PRO A 511 31.19 4.22 3.13
CA PRO A 511 31.57 5.42 2.36
C PRO A 511 30.95 6.72 2.87
N LEU A 512 29.90 6.64 3.69
CA LEU A 512 29.19 7.80 4.25
C LEU A 512 29.51 8.02 5.73
N ALA A 513 30.23 7.08 6.36
CA ALA A 513 30.63 7.18 7.75
C ALA A 513 31.99 7.86 7.89
N LYS A 514 32.16 8.65 8.96
CA LYS A 514 33.44 9.25 9.32
C LYS A 514 34.48 8.18 9.61
N THR A 515 35.70 8.37 9.10
CA THR A 515 36.83 7.48 9.39
C THR A 515 37.31 7.66 10.85
N LEU A 516 37.64 6.56 11.53
CA LEU A 516 38.10 6.60 12.90
C LEU A 516 39.49 7.24 12.99
N SER A 517 39.65 8.23 13.87
CA SER A 517 40.92 8.96 14.01
C SER A 517 42.10 8.08 14.46
N LYS A 518 41.84 7.10 15.34
CA LYS A 518 42.86 6.19 15.88
C LYS A 518 43.33 5.13 14.88
N ASN A 519 42.47 4.73 13.95
CA ASN A 519 42.81 3.72 12.95
C ASN A 519 42.02 3.97 11.66
N LYS A 520 42.72 4.37 10.60
CA LYS A 520 42.12 4.76 9.31
C LYS A 520 41.44 3.61 8.57
N ARG A 521 41.71 2.35 8.94
CA ARG A 521 41.03 1.16 8.36
C ARG A 521 39.59 1.02 8.87
N LEU A 522 39.24 1.66 9.99
CA LEU A 522 37.94 1.54 10.64
C LEU A 522 37.16 2.84 10.54
N SER A 523 35.83 2.75 10.68
CA SER A 523 34.91 3.87 10.66
C SER A 523 34.22 4.06 12.00
N GLU A 524 33.63 5.24 12.22
CA GLU A 524 32.72 5.51 13.33
C GLU A 524 31.30 4.98 13.02
N ARG A 525 31.19 3.71 12.61
CA ARG A 525 29.94 3.00 12.30
C ARG A 525 29.64 1.92 13.33
N PHE A 526 28.36 1.64 13.53
CA PHE A 526 27.90 0.49 14.27
C PHE A 526 26.64 -0.12 13.64
N GLU A 527 26.44 -1.40 13.93
CA GLU A 527 25.23 -2.14 13.62
C GLU A 527 24.68 -2.77 14.90
N THR A 528 23.36 -2.91 14.95
CA THR A 528 22.66 -3.53 16.08
C THR A 528 21.97 -4.79 15.61
N TYR A 529 22.38 -5.92 16.17
CA TYR A 529 21.79 -7.22 15.90
C TYR A 529 20.90 -7.64 17.06
N ILE A 530 19.69 -8.13 16.75
CA ILE A 530 18.76 -8.68 17.74
C ILE A 530 18.06 -9.89 17.12
N GLY A 531 17.99 -11.01 17.85
CA GLY A 531 17.39 -12.24 17.32
C GLY A 531 18.09 -12.75 16.06
N LYS A 532 19.42 -12.55 15.96
CA LYS A 532 20.25 -12.86 14.78
C LYS A 532 19.95 -12.04 13.51
N MET A 533 19.20 -10.96 13.62
CA MET A 533 18.92 -10.07 12.49
C MET A 533 19.54 -8.70 12.76
N GLU A 534 20.16 -8.11 11.74
CA GLU A 534 20.52 -6.70 11.75
C GLU A 534 19.22 -5.86 11.79
N ILE A 535 19.03 -5.10 12.87
CA ILE A 535 17.86 -4.26 13.10
C ILE A 535 18.15 -2.80 12.79
N ALA A 536 19.36 -2.34 13.06
CA ALA A 536 19.73 -0.95 12.86
C ALA A 536 21.20 -0.79 12.44
N ASN A 537 21.46 0.23 11.62
CA ASN A 537 22.78 0.67 11.18
C ASN A 537 22.90 2.16 11.48
N GLY A 538 24.03 2.61 12.04
CA GLY A 538 24.23 4.02 12.35
C GLY A 538 25.69 4.41 12.44
N TYR A 539 25.96 5.70 12.27
CA TYR A 539 27.34 6.21 12.23
C TYR A 539 27.43 7.67 12.62
N SER A 540 28.66 8.13 12.87
CA SER A 540 28.99 9.54 12.76
C SER A 540 29.13 9.86 11.27
N GLU A 541 28.44 10.89 10.81
CA GLU A 541 28.39 11.26 9.40
C GLU A 541 29.72 11.83 8.90
N GLU A 542 30.12 11.45 7.68
CA GLU A 542 31.20 12.12 6.97
C GLU A 542 30.71 13.50 6.51
N ALA A 543 31.23 14.53 7.17
CA ALA A 543 30.88 15.92 6.90
C ALA A 543 31.94 16.63 6.03
N ASN A 544 33.11 16.03 5.82
CA ASN A 544 34.16 16.63 4.99
C ASN A 544 33.87 16.36 3.50
N PRO A 545 33.55 17.38 2.69
CA PRO A 545 33.18 17.20 1.28
C PRO A 545 34.30 16.57 0.45
N LEU A 546 35.57 16.99 0.67
CA LEU A 546 36.72 16.46 -0.06
C LEU A 546 36.96 14.98 0.25
N MET A 547 36.73 14.57 1.50
CA MET A 547 36.81 13.16 1.85
C MET A 547 35.63 12.36 1.34
N GLN A 548 34.42 12.93 1.36
CA GLN A 548 33.24 12.27 0.83
C GLN A 548 33.38 12.00 -0.67
N GLU A 549 33.87 12.97 -1.43
CA GLU A 549 34.15 12.84 -2.86
C GLU A 549 35.16 11.72 -3.13
N ARG A 550 36.28 11.70 -2.40
CA ARG A 550 37.29 10.63 -2.52
C ARG A 550 36.69 9.24 -2.24
N LYS A 551 35.79 9.13 -1.26
CA LYS A 551 35.10 7.87 -0.94
C LYS A 551 34.15 7.45 -2.07
N PHE A 552 33.42 8.38 -2.66
CA PHE A 552 32.58 8.10 -3.83
C PHE A 552 33.39 7.67 -5.04
N ILE A 553 34.48 8.37 -5.36
CA ILE A 553 35.38 7.99 -6.46
C ILE A 553 35.95 6.59 -6.20
N SER A 554 36.44 6.31 -4.99
CA SER A 554 36.96 4.98 -4.65
C SER A 554 35.93 3.87 -4.82
N GLN A 555 34.67 4.11 -4.40
CA GLN A 555 33.58 3.16 -4.59
C GLN A 555 33.25 2.97 -6.08
N TYR A 556 33.21 4.05 -6.85
CA TYR A 556 32.95 4.05 -8.28
C TYR A 556 34.02 3.27 -9.04
N THR A 557 35.30 3.57 -8.82
CA THR A 557 36.44 2.89 -9.44
C THR A 557 36.45 1.40 -9.11
N LEU A 558 36.14 1.02 -7.86
CA LEU A 558 36.08 -0.38 -7.48
C LEU A 558 34.98 -1.13 -8.23
N LYS A 559 33.82 -0.51 -8.49
CA LYS A 559 32.74 -1.10 -9.28
C LYS A 559 33.08 -1.21 -10.78
N HIS A 560 33.89 -0.29 -11.32
CA HIS A 560 34.10 -0.13 -12.76
C HIS A 560 35.46 -0.61 -13.31
N LYS A 561 36.30 -1.24 -12.48
CA LYS A 561 37.68 -1.70 -12.78
C LYS A 561 37.92 -2.52 -14.06
N LYS A 562 36.91 -2.91 -14.85
CA LYS A 562 37.04 -3.59 -16.16
C LYS A 562 36.51 -2.81 -17.37
N ARG A 563 35.94 -1.61 -17.22
CA ARG A 563 35.49 -0.83 -18.39
C ARG A 563 36.64 -0.15 -19.15
N GLU A 564 37.78 0.10 -18.50
CA GLU A 564 38.91 0.84 -19.09
C GLU A 564 39.78 0.06 -20.09
N ASP A 565 39.61 -1.26 -20.25
CA ASP A 565 40.35 -2.05 -21.26
C ASP A 565 39.78 -1.90 -22.69
N ARG A 566 38.82 -0.99 -22.91
CA ARG A 566 38.38 -0.54 -24.23
C ARG A 566 38.70 0.95 -24.43
N SER A 567 39.94 1.18 -24.88
CA SER A 567 40.44 2.35 -25.60
C SER A 567 40.16 3.74 -25.01
N ILE A 568 41.12 4.27 -24.23
CA ILE A 568 41.46 5.70 -24.28
C ILE A 568 42.98 5.79 -24.43
N HIS A 569 43.44 5.90 -25.68
CA HIS A 569 44.77 6.46 -25.94
C HIS A 569 44.70 7.96 -25.60
N TYR A 570 45.30 8.34 -24.48
CA TYR A 570 45.69 9.74 -24.27
C TYR A 570 46.79 10.06 -25.29
N THR A 571 46.48 10.97 -26.22
CA THR A 571 47.52 11.70 -26.94
C THR A 571 47.58 13.09 -26.33
N ASP A 572 48.69 13.38 -25.67
CA ASP A 572 49.04 14.71 -25.20
C ASP A 572 49.18 15.65 -26.41
N GLY A 573 48.50 16.80 -26.37
CA GLY A 573 48.56 17.77 -27.46
C GLY A 573 47.63 18.95 -27.24
N PHE A 574 47.88 19.73 -26.20
CA PHE A 574 47.23 21.03 -26.01
C PHE A 574 47.95 22.06 -26.90
N THR A 575 47.32 22.46 -28.00
CA THR A 575 47.66 23.70 -28.73
C THR A 575 46.37 24.51 -28.91
N PRO A 576 46.31 25.76 -28.41
CA PRO A 576 45.17 26.63 -28.66
C PRO A 576 45.25 27.18 -30.10
N PRO A 577 44.12 27.32 -30.83
CA PRO A 577 44.14 28.00 -32.10
C PRO A 577 43.97 29.52 -31.88
N ASP A 578 45.03 30.25 -32.21
CA ASP A 578 44.99 31.68 -32.50
C ASP A 578 44.48 31.93 -33.93
N ASP A 579 43.66 32.98 -34.03
CA ASP A 579 43.45 33.92 -35.14
C ASP A 579 43.00 33.46 -36.54
N ALA A 580 41.80 33.97 -36.87
CA ALA A 580 41.45 34.76 -38.05
C ALA A 580 41.87 34.26 -39.45
N ARG A 581 40.85 33.99 -40.28
CA ARG A 581 40.76 34.54 -41.64
C ARG A 581 39.33 34.50 -42.18
N SER A 582 38.99 35.61 -42.80
CA SER A 582 37.80 35.92 -43.60
C SER A 582 37.60 34.94 -44.76
N ASP A 583 36.34 34.73 -45.16
CA ASP A 583 35.91 35.12 -46.51
C ASP A 583 34.37 35.08 -46.67
N ASP A 584 33.88 36.15 -47.28
CA ASP A 584 32.52 36.40 -47.71
C ASP A 584 32.06 35.45 -48.83
N ASN A 585 30.75 35.14 -48.89
CA ASN A 585 29.79 35.70 -49.87
C ASN A 585 28.64 34.75 -50.27
N ARG A 586 27.43 35.35 -50.30
CA ARG A 586 26.23 35.05 -51.12
C ARG A 586 25.52 33.72 -50.83
N GLY A 587 24.21 33.62 -50.58
CA GLY A 587 23.07 34.46 -50.92
C GLY A 587 22.03 33.56 -51.62
N ASP A 588 20.88 33.28 -50.99
CA ASP A 588 19.50 33.38 -51.53
C ASP A 588 18.50 32.55 -50.65
N PRO A 589 17.26 33.02 -50.39
CA PRO A 589 16.24 32.32 -49.63
C PRO A 589 15.16 31.70 -50.52
N ASN A 590 14.68 30.49 -50.20
CA ASN A 590 13.24 30.17 -50.20
C ASN A 590 12.91 28.69 -49.93
N HIS A 591 11.75 28.53 -49.30
CA HIS A 591 10.81 27.41 -49.36
C HIS A 591 11.17 26.05 -48.72
N GLY A 592 10.59 25.85 -47.53
CA GLY A 592 9.36 25.04 -47.42
C GLY A 592 9.53 23.53 -47.51
N ASN A 593 9.45 22.86 -46.36
CA ASN A 593 8.50 21.77 -46.12
C ASN A 593 8.64 21.25 -44.68
N ILE A 594 7.51 21.26 -43.95
CA ILE A 594 7.34 20.56 -42.69
C ILE A 594 6.75 19.18 -43.03
N PRO A 595 7.39 18.06 -42.69
CA PRO A 595 6.70 16.79 -42.57
C PRO A 595 6.26 16.60 -41.13
N SER A 596 4.97 16.81 -40.91
CA SER A 596 4.21 16.26 -39.80
C SER A 596 4.28 14.73 -39.83
N GLY A 597 4.60 14.11 -38.68
CA GLY A 597 4.40 12.67 -38.48
C GLY A 597 5.49 11.99 -37.68
N GLN A 598 5.59 12.27 -36.37
CA GLN A 598 6.27 11.35 -35.46
C GLN A 598 5.27 10.30 -34.99
N GLU A 599 5.43 9.09 -35.53
CA GLU A 599 4.78 7.89 -35.04
C GLU A 599 5.13 7.67 -33.55
N PHE A 600 4.11 7.38 -32.75
CA PHE A 600 4.27 6.93 -31.38
C PHE A 600 5.01 5.57 -31.36
N PRO A 601 6.12 5.40 -30.62
CA PRO A 601 6.84 4.14 -30.60
C PRO A 601 6.01 3.05 -29.92
N LYS A 602 5.84 1.94 -30.66
CA LYS A 602 5.21 0.70 -30.22
C LYS A 602 6.28 -0.19 -29.58
N GLY A 603 6.09 -0.49 -28.28
CA GLY A 603 6.64 -1.69 -27.64
C GLY A 603 7.97 -1.53 -26.86
N PRO A 604 8.22 -2.44 -25.91
CA PRO A 604 9.35 -2.37 -24.96
C PRO A 604 10.75 -2.63 -25.57
N GLU A 605 10.85 -3.08 -26.82
CA GLU A 605 12.13 -3.36 -27.46
C GLU A 605 12.87 -2.10 -27.95
N GLN A 606 12.16 -1.04 -28.33
CA GLN A 606 12.78 0.25 -28.69
C GLN A 606 13.29 1.07 -27.49
N ILE A 607 12.86 0.71 -26.28
CA ILE A 607 13.38 1.31 -25.04
C ILE A 607 14.87 0.94 -24.90
N LYS A 608 15.25 -0.30 -25.22
CA LYS A 608 16.65 -0.73 -25.19
C LYS A 608 17.54 -0.02 -26.21
N SER A 609 17.03 0.23 -27.42
CA SER A 609 17.82 0.88 -28.48
C SER A 609 18.01 2.38 -28.29
N LYS A 610 17.11 3.07 -27.56
CA LYS A 610 17.29 4.50 -27.22
C LYS A 610 18.02 4.73 -25.88
N MET A 611 18.16 3.70 -25.05
CA MET A 611 18.97 3.74 -23.82
C MET A 611 20.49 3.74 -24.07
N GLN A 612 20.93 3.52 -25.32
CA GLN A 612 22.36 3.45 -25.67
C GLN A 612 23.05 4.80 -25.92
N HIS A 613 22.40 5.94 -25.69
CA HIS A 613 23.02 7.27 -25.87
C HIS A 613 22.82 8.18 -24.65
N MET A 614 23.31 7.78 -23.48
CA MET A 614 23.72 8.67 -22.38
C MET A 614 24.77 7.94 -21.50
N GLU A 615 25.85 7.44 -22.10
CA GLU A 615 27.03 7.03 -21.34
C GLU A 615 27.84 8.29 -20.98
N ASN A 616 27.40 9.00 -19.94
CA ASN A 616 28.29 9.80 -19.12
C ASN A 616 28.52 8.99 -17.84
N ASP A 617 29.63 8.26 -17.80
CA ASP A 617 30.07 7.41 -16.69
C ASP A 617 30.15 8.17 -15.33
N HIS A 618 30.17 9.52 -15.36
CA HIS A 618 30.10 10.40 -14.19
C HIS A 618 28.72 10.59 -13.55
N HIS A 619 27.63 10.07 -14.13
CA HIS A 619 26.27 10.22 -13.56
C HIS A 619 25.98 9.33 -12.33
N GLU A 620 26.92 8.47 -11.92
CA GLU A 620 26.76 7.63 -10.72
C GLU A 620 27.25 8.29 -9.42
N ILE A 621 28.08 9.32 -9.50
CA ILE A 621 28.58 10.05 -8.33
C ILE A 621 27.67 11.25 -8.07
N ASP A 622 27.11 11.34 -6.86
CA ASP A 622 26.26 12.47 -6.45
C ASP A 622 27.10 13.70 -6.07
N TYR A 623 27.60 14.41 -7.09
CA TYR A 623 28.34 15.67 -6.91
C TYR A 623 27.46 16.80 -6.35
N ASP A 624 26.15 16.74 -6.53
CA ASP A 624 25.21 17.69 -5.93
C ASP A 624 25.20 17.53 -4.40
N TYR A 625 25.24 16.29 -3.89
CA TYR A 625 25.43 16.03 -2.46
C TYR A 625 26.79 16.48 -1.95
N VAL A 626 27.89 16.26 -2.69
CA VAL A 626 29.22 16.78 -2.32
C VAL A 626 29.21 18.31 -2.24
N THR A 627 28.54 18.97 -3.20
CA THR A 627 28.37 20.43 -3.21
C THR A 627 27.55 20.90 -2.02
N ALA A 628 26.47 20.20 -1.68
CA ALA A 628 25.70 20.48 -0.47
C ALA A 628 26.57 20.38 0.79
N LEU A 629 27.41 19.33 0.92
CA LEU A 629 28.35 19.20 2.04
C LEU A 629 29.34 20.37 2.12
N ALA A 630 29.73 20.96 1.00
CA ALA A 630 30.60 22.13 0.96
C ALA A 630 29.96 23.39 1.55
N HIS A 631 28.62 23.47 1.62
CA HIS A 631 27.92 24.50 2.39
C HIS A 631 27.96 24.25 3.91
N GLY A 632 28.41 23.07 4.35
CA GLY A 632 28.67 22.73 5.75
C GLY A 632 27.61 21.83 6.36
N LEU A 633 27.95 20.56 6.56
CA LEU A 633 27.18 19.65 7.41
C LEU A 633 27.73 19.74 8.85
N PRO A 634 26.94 20.13 9.87
CA PRO A 634 27.39 20.07 11.26
C PRO A 634 27.70 18.62 11.67
N PRO A 635 28.54 18.39 12.70
CA PRO A 635 28.82 17.05 13.20
C PRO A 635 27.52 16.30 13.52
N THR A 636 27.19 15.30 12.74
CA THR A 636 25.87 14.65 12.77
C THR A 636 26.03 13.17 13.06
N GLY A 637 25.10 12.61 13.82
CA GLY A 637 24.91 11.16 13.92
C GLY A 637 23.66 10.77 13.14
N GLY A 638 23.75 9.69 12.37
CA GLY A 638 22.63 9.08 11.67
C GLY A 638 22.35 7.66 12.14
N LEU A 639 21.10 7.26 11.95
CA LEU A 639 20.58 5.96 12.37
C LEU A 639 19.46 5.51 11.43
N GLY A 640 19.66 4.38 10.76
CA GLY A 640 18.64 3.63 10.03
C GLY A 640 18.13 2.45 10.85
N ILE A 641 16.81 2.23 10.88
CA ILE A 641 16.14 1.10 11.55
C ILE A 641 15.22 0.39 10.55
N GLY A 642 15.44 -0.90 10.33
CA GLY A 642 14.56 -1.74 9.51
C GLY A 642 13.25 -2.03 10.24
N ILE A 643 12.18 -1.28 9.93
CA ILE A 643 10.90 -1.38 10.65
C ILE A 643 10.26 -2.75 10.47
N ASP A 644 10.37 -3.34 9.27
CA ASP A 644 9.81 -4.67 9.02
C ASP A 644 10.49 -5.74 9.91
N ARG A 645 11.83 -5.73 9.99
CA ARG A 645 12.59 -6.66 10.84
C ARG A 645 12.30 -6.42 12.32
N LEU A 646 12.16 -5.16 12.75
CA LEU A 646 11.74 -4.82 14.11
C LEU A 646 10.33 -5.37 14.41
N CYS A 647 9.38 -5.23 13.48
CA CYS A 647 8.07 -5.84 13.64
C CYS A 647 8.15 -7.37 13.71
N MET A 648 8.96 -8.01 12.86
CA MET A 648 9.17 -9.47 12.91
C MET A 648 9.61 -9.93 14.29
N LEU A 649 10.58 -9.23 14.89
CA LEU A 649 11.06 -9.50 16.23
C LEU A 649 9.94 -9.34 17.27
N LEU A 650 9.21 -8.21 17.23
CA LEU A 650 8.16 -7.90 18.21
C LEU A 650 6.91 -8.78 18.06
N THR A 651 6.70 -9.40 16.90
CA THR A 651 5.57 -10.30 16.66
C THR A 651 5.97 -11.77 16.53
N ASN A 652 7.20 -12.11 16.95
CA ASN A 652 7.80 -13.46 16.84
C ASN A 652 7.51 -14.11 15.48
N SER A 653 7.80 -13.39 14.40
CA SER A 653 7.48 -13.79 13.04
C SER A 653 8.73 -14.25 12.30
N SER A 654 8.70 -15.48 11.80
CA SER A 654 9.81 -16.11 11.06
C SER A 654 10.00 -15.58 9.63
N SER A 655 9.03 -14.80 9.11
CA SER A 655 9.05 -14.28 7.75
C SER A 655 8.54 -12.84 7.71
N ILE A 656 9.22 -11.99 6.94
CA ILE A 656 8.84 -10.60 6.66
C ILE A 656 7.44 -10.51 6.03
N LYS A 657 7.04 -11.56 5.30
CA LYS A 657 5.71 -11.66 4.68
C LYS A 657 4.57 -11.72 5.70
N ASN A 658 4.84 -12.07 6.96
CA ASN A 658 3.82 -12.11 8.03
C ASN A 658 3.60 -10.74 8.67
N VAL A 659 4.53 -9.80 8.47
CA VAL A 659 4.43 -8.42 8.99
C VAL A 659 4.16 -7.40 7.88
N LEU A 660 3.97 -7.86 6.63
CA LEU A 660 3.55 -7.03 5.51
C LEU A 660 2.08 -7.35 5.16
N PRO A 661 1.21 -6.33 5.03
CA PRO A 661 -0.18 -6.57 4.61
C PRO A 661 -0.23 -7.27 3.25
N PHE A 662 0.56 -6.79 2.29
CA PHE A 662 0.62 -7.32 0.93
C PHE A 662 2.08 -7.45 0.49
N PRO A 663 2.75 -8.59 0.78
CA PRO A 663 4.12 -8.82 0.36
C PRO A 663 4.20 -9.11 -1.14
N ILE A 664 5.39 -8.95 -1.73
CA ILE A 664 5.65 -9.38 -3.11
C ILE A 664 5.68 -10.91 -3.16
N ILE A 665 4.99 -11.46 -4.17
CA ILE A 665 4.92 -12.90 -4.44
C ILE A 665 5.19 -13.08 -5.93
N LYS A 666 5.93 -14.13 -6.30
CA LYS A 666 6.15 -14.49 -7.71
C LYS A 666 4.79 -14.63 -8.40
N PRO A 667 4.52 -14.03 -9.57
CA PRO A 667 3.26 -14.25 -10.29
C PRO A 667 3.11 -15.72 -10.71
N HIS A 668 1.87 -16.14 -10.98
CA HIS A 668 1.54 -17.47 -11.48
C HIS A 668 1.94 -17.64 -12.95
#